data_AF-A0A327JSD8-F1
#
_entry.id   AF-A0A327JSD8-F1
#
_cell.length_a   1.000
_cell.length_b   1.000
_cell.length_c   1.000
_cell.angle_alpha   90.00
_cell.angle_beta   90.00
_cell.angle_gamma   90.00
#
_symmetry.space_group_name_H-M   'P 1'
#
loop_
_entity.id
_entity.type
_entity.pdbx_description
1 polymer ?
#
loop_
_entity_poly.entity_id
_entity_poly.type
_entity_poly.pdbx_seq_one_letter_code
_entity_poly.pdbx_strand_id
1 'polypeptide(L)'
;MTAIDFSAFIDRLATVSGEAILPFFRTSLTVDDKNAGGAFDPVTAADRAAELAMRAMIRDTFPSHGIVGEEFGADRPDAEYVWVLDPIDGTKSFISGMPAWGTLIALTRRGTPVFGMMHQPYYGERFSGDGKAARYRGPRSERAMLVRPCESLERAVLFTTSPRLMNGADRAAFVKVEEQVRLSRYGGDCYAYCMLAAGHIDLVIETELKPHDVAALIPIIAGAGGIVTTWEGAPAERGGRIVAVAERIEGAAREIDASGLLVMPGGIDSHVHLAQPTFGGPKMSDDFLTGTRAAIAGGTTTVLPFAMQPRGAGLRAVVQEYHQEADGKAYCDYGFHLIITNPSPSVLGQELPALVGDGYTSFKVFMTYDDMVLNDRELLEVFECARGCRALVMVHAEGYDAIKFMTERLERAGKTAPYYHGVSRPEIVEREAAHRAISHAELTDVPIMIVHVSGREAMEQIRWAQNRGMKVYGETCPQYIALTADDMKGLNMDESGGKYVCSPPPRDHASQEAIWQGLTAGVFQTFSSDHCPFMDGVDGKRSPKAKTSFKWVPNGIPGVETRMAVLWGLGVAQGRIGMNEFVALTSTNHAKMYGLYPKKGSIAPGFDADIVLWDPARKETIRQALMHGACDYTPYEGLAVTGWPVMTILKGKPVCEEGRILGAPGDGAFLKRGISPYASK
;
A
#
# COMPACT_ATOMS: atom_id res chain seq x y z
N MET A 1 3.15 -17.02 -44.32
CA MET A 1 2.82 -17.82 -43.12
C MET A 1 1.32 -18.02 -43.12
N THR A 2 0.87 -19.26 -43.29
CA THR A 2 -0.52 -19.64 -43.01
C THR A 2 -0.78 -19.38 -41.53
N ALA A 3 -1.99 -18.93 -41.19
CA ALA A 3 -2.40 -18.82 -39.80
C ALA A 3 -2.30 -20.20 -39.15
N ILE A 4 -1.40 -20.35 -38.16
CA ILE A 4 -1.28 -21.59 -37.39
C ILE A 4 -2.46 -21.63 -36.44
N ASP A 5 -3.25 -22.69 -36.50
CA ASP A 5 -4.24 -22.98 -35.46
C ASP A 5 -3.49 -23.36 -34.18
N PHE A 6 -3.39 -22.41 -33.26
CA PHE A 6 -2.67 -22.56 -32.01
C PHE A 6 -3.24 -23.68 -31.15
N SER A 7 -4.57 -23.83 -31.09
CA SER A 7 -5.21 -24.89 -30.31
C SER A 7 -4.87 -26.26 -30.88
N ALA A 8 -4.95 -26.42 -32.21
CA ALA A 8 -4.57 -27.67 -32.87
C ALA A 8 -3.07 -27.98 -32.71
N PHE A 9 -2.21 -26.97 -32.65
CA PHE A 9 -0.79 -27.15 -32.38
C PHE A 9 -0.53 -27.68 -30.96
N ILE A 10 -1.09 -27.04 -29.94
CA ILE A 10 -0.99 -27.49 -28.55
C ILE A 10 -1.49 -28.93 -28.40
N ASP A 11 -2.63 -29.23 -29.01
CA ASP A 11 -3.21 -30.57 -28.95
C ASP A 11 -2.28 -31.64 -29.53
N ARG A 12 -1.56 -31.32 -30.61
CA ARG A 12 -0.53 -32.20 -31.19
C ARG A 12 0.70 -32.32 -30.32
N LEU A 13 1.11 -31.21 -29.67
CA LEU A 13 2.26 -31.19 -28.77
C LEU A 13 2.02 -32.07 -27.54
N ALA A 14 0.82 -31.99 -26.95
CA ALA A 14 0.39 -32.87 -25.88
C ALA A 14 0.33 -34.34 -26.33
N THR A 15 -0.20 -34.62 -27.53
CA THR A 15 -0.23 -35.98 -28.09
C THR A 15 1.17 -36.56 -28.22
N VAL A 16 2.11 -35.85 -28.86
CA VAL A 16 3.46 -36.39 -29.13
C VAL A 16 4.24 -36.65 -27.85
N SER A 17 4.07 -35.80 -26.83
CA SER A 17 4.63 -36.03 -25.51
C SER A 17 4.06 -37.31 -24.88
N GLY A 18 2.74 -37.46 -24.91
CA GLY A 18 2.08 -38.66 -24.39
C GLY A 18 2.50 -39.96 -25.08
N GLU A 19 2.60 -39.96 -26.42
CA GLU A 19 3.07 -41.10 -27.20
C GLU A 19 4.52 -41.48 -26.88
N ALA A 20 5.37 -40.51 -26.53
CA ALA A 20 6.74 -40.74 -26.11
C ALA A 20 6.83 -41.31 -24.68
N ILE A 21 5.95 -40.90 -23.77
CA ILE A 21 5.98 -41.30 -22.35
C ILE A 21 5.34 -42.68 -22.13
N LEU A 22 4.19 -42.94 -22.75
CA LEU A 22 3.36 -44.13 -22.49
C LEU A 22 4.10 -45.47 -22.57
N PRO A 23 5.04 -45.69 -23.51
CA PRO A 23 5.81 -46.95 -23.56
C PRO A 23 6.63 -47.26 -22.30
N PHE A 24 6.89 -46.28 -21.44
CA PHE A 24 7.67 -46.44 -20.20
C PHE A 24 6.81 -46.61 -18.94
N PHE A 25 5.50 -46.30 -19.01
CA PHE A 25 4.63 -46.35 -17.83
C PHE A 25 4.18 -47.78 -17.52
N ARG A 26 4.31 -48.20 -16.25
CA ARG A 26 3.98 -49.56 -15.77
C ARG A 26 4.71 -50.71 -16.47
N THR A 27 5.85 -50.44 -17.09
CA THR A 27 6.74 -51.50 -17.58
C THR A 27 7.63 -52.01 -16.45
N SER A 28 7.84 -53.34 -16.35
CA SER A 28 8.65 -54.01 -15.33
C SER A 28 10.18 -53.83 -15.52
N LEU A 29 10.61 -52.61 -15.87
CA LEU A 29 12.02 -52.25 -15.95
C LEU A 29 12.47 -51.92 -14.52
N THR A 30 13.33 -52.78 -13.97
CA THR A 30 13.94 -52.73 -12.65
C THR A 30 14.39 -51.32 -12.29
N VAL A 31 13.74 -50.73 -11.28
CA VAL A 31 14.19 -49.53 -10.58
C VAL A 31 15.36 -49.95 -9.69
N ASP A 32 16.58 -49.98 -10.24
CA ASP A 32 17.80 -50.19 -9.47
C ASP A 32 18.44 -48.86 -9.07
N ASP A 33 18.83 -48.80 -7.80
CA ASP A 33 19.21 -47.61 -7.04
C ASP A 33 20.53 -46.98 -7.51
N LYS A 34 20.57 -45.64 -7.55
CA LYS A 34 21.70 -44.85 -8.03
C LYS A 34 22.81 -44.81 -6.97
N ASN A 35 23.83 -45.65 -7.10
CA ASN A 35 25.22 -45.20 -6.98
C ASN A 35 26.25 -46.17 -7.60
N ALA A 36 27.12 -45.57 -8.42
CA ALA A 36 28.32 -46.12 -9.10
C ALA A 36 28.10 -47.07 -10.29
N GLY A 37 27.89 -46.49 -11.48
CA GLY A 37 28.31 -47.11 -12.75
C GLY A 37 27.23 -47.48 -13.77
N GLY A 38 26.29 -46.57 -14.04
CA GLY A 38 25.52 -46.52 -15.30
C GLY A 38 24.42 -47.58 -15.47
N ALA A 39 23.34 -47.46 -14.70
CA ALA A 39 22.08 -48.19 -14.92
C ALA A 39 20.98 -47.25 -15.48
N PHE A 40 20.07 -47.82 -16.27
CA PHE A 40 19.00 -47.16 -17.01
C PHE A 40 17.87 -46.71 -16.08
N ASP A 41 17.58 -45.40 -16.03
CA ASP A 41 16.45 -44.81 -15.31
C ASP A 41 15.28 -44.58 -16.30
N PRO A 42 14.24 -45.43 -16.26
CA PRO A 42 13.15 -45.37 -17.24
C PRO A 42 12.36 -44.05 -17.20
N VAL A 43 12.36 -43.33 -16.08
CA VAL A 43 11.67 -42.03 -15.97
C VAL A 43 12.46 -40.95 -16.67
N THR A 44 13.75 -40.81 -16.34
CA THR A 44 14.64 -39.89 -17.06
C THR A 44 14.67 -40.15 -18.57
N ALA A 45 14.51 -41.41 -19.00
CA ALA A 45 14.40 -41.74 -20.43
C ALA A 45 13.08 -41.25 -21.04
N ALA A 46 11.96 -41.45 -20.35
CA ALA A 46 10.63 -41.01 -20.78
C ALA A 46 10.54 -39.48 -20.85
N ASP A 47 11.00 -38.78 -19.81
CA ASP A 47 11.03 -37.32 -19.74
C ASP A 47 11.83 -36.72 -20.90
N ARG A 48 13.05 -37.23 -21.11
CA ARG A 48 13.91 -36.77 -22.20
C ARG A 48 13.31 -37.04 -23.57
N ALA A 49 12.69 -38.20 -23.78
CA ALA A 49 12.07 -38.54 -25.05
C ALA A 49 10.91 -37.59 -25.38
N ALA A 50 10.03 -37.31 -24.41
CA ALA A 50 8.93 -36.38 -24.58
C ALA A 50 9.40 -34.94 -24.78
N GLU A 51 10.35 -34.46 -23.98
CA GLU A 51 10.83 -33.09 -24.13
C GLU A 51 11.52 -32.88 -25.48
N LEU A 52 12.32 -33.85 -25.96
CA LEU A 52 12.93 -33.78 -27.29
C LEU A 52 11.87 -33.72 -28.40
N ALA A 53 10.83 -34.55 -28.31
CA ALA A 53 9.75 -34.56 -29.29
C ALA A 53 8.99 -33.21 -29.32
N MET A 54 8.68 -32.66 -28.14
CA MET A 54 8.04 -31.35 -28.02
C MET A 54 8.93 -30.23 -28.55
N ARG A 55 10.22 -30.19 -28.15
CA ARG A 55 11.19 -29.19 -28.61
C ARG A 55 11.37 -29.20 -30.12
N ALA A 56 11.43 -30.37 -30.74
CA ALA A 56 11.55 -30.48 -32.19
C ALA A 56 10.34 -29.84 -32.89
N MET A 57 9.13 -30.16 -32.44
CA MET A 57 7.88 -29.62 -32.99
C MET A 57 7.77 -28.09 -32.78
N ILE A 58 8.13 -27.58 -31.60
CA ILE A 58 8.13 -26.15 -31.30
C ILE A 58 9.14 -25.41 -32.18
N ARG A 59 10.36 -25.92 -32.34
CA ARG A 59 11.39 -25.25 -33.16
C ARG A 59 11.01 -25.18 -34.64
N ASP A 60 10.37 -26.22 -35.16
CA ASP A 60 9.89 -26.26 -36.54
C ASP A 60 8.75 -25.24 -36.77
N THR A 61 7.81 -25.16 -35.83
CA THR A 61 6.61 -24.33 -36.00
C THR A 61 6.81 -22.88 -35.56
N PHE A 62 7.58 -22.65 -34.50
CA PHE A 62 7.83 -21.34 -33.86
C PHE A 62 9.33 -21.10 -33.66
N PRO A 63 10.12 -20.92 -34.75
CA PRO A 63 11.57 -20.82 -34.67
C PRO A 63 12.08 -19.58 -33.91
N SER A 64 11.22 -18.59 -33.64
CA SER A 64 11.54 -17.38 -32.86
C SER A 64 11.22 -17.49 -31.37
N HIS A 65 10.47 -18.52 -30.93
CA HIS A 65 10.10 -18.69 -29.53
C HIS A 65 11.27 -19.29 -28.72
N GLY A 66 11.29 -19.02 -27.43
CA GLY A 66 12.15 -19.70 -26.46
C GLY A 66 11.52 -20.98 -25.92
N ILE A 67 12.34 -21.84 -25.33
CA ILE A 67 11.91 -23.07 -24.66
C ILE A 67 12.70 -23.24 -23.37
N VAL A 68 12.01 -23.41 -22.25
CA VAL A 68 12.57 -23.78 -20.96
C VAL A 68 11.92 -25.11 -20.57
N GLY A 69 12.73 -26.15 -20.44
CA GLY A 69 12.25 -27.48 -20.03
C GLY A 69 13.00 -27.98 -18.81
N GLU A 70 12.40 -28.92 -18.09
CA GLU A 70 12.99 -29.57 -16.93
C GLU A 70 14.29 -30.31 -17.29
N GLU A 71 14.31 -31.07 -18.39
CA GLU A 71 15.41 -31.99 -18.70
C GLU A 71 16.58 -31.34 -19.45
N PHE A 72 16.29 -30.45 -20.41
CA PHE A 72 17.33 -29.86 -21.28
C PHE A 72 17.57 -28.37 -21.02
N GLY A 73 17.01 -27.81 -19.95
CA GLY A 73 17.25 -26.43 -19.53
C GLY A 73 16.67 -25.38 -20.48
N ALA A 74 17.31 -24.21 -20.55
CA ALA A 74 16.78 -23.05 -21.28
C ALA A 74 17.41 -22.88 -22.67
N ASP A 75 16.57 -22.53 -23.64
CA ASP A 75 16.89 -22.11 -25.00
C ASP A 75 16.15 -20.81 -25.28
N ARG A 76 16.87 -19.69 -25.41
CA ARG A 76 16.32 -18.32 -25.56
C ARG A 76 15.27 -17.95 -24.50
N PRO A 77 15.61 -18.01 -23.19
CA PRO A 77 14.66 -17.70 -22.12
C PRO A 77 14.21 -16.23 -22.11
N ASP A 78 14.87 -15.36 -22.87
CA ASP A 78 14.61 -13.93 -23.02
C ASP A 78 13.71 -13.58 -24.24
N ALA A 79 13.26 -14.58 -25.00
CA ALA A 79 12.33 -14.37 -26.11
C ALA A 79 10.98 -13.79 -25.64
N GLU A 80 10.25 -13.10 -26.54
CA GLU A 80 8.92 -12.57 -26.19
C GLU A 80 7.96 -13.68 -25.77
N TYR A 81 8.01 -14.82 -26.45
CA TYR A 81 7.22 -16.01 -26.15
C TYR A 81 8.14 -17.16 -25.78
N VAL A 82 7.92 -17.77 -24.62
CA VAL A 82 8.72 -18.88 -24.11
C VAL A 82 7.81 -20.03 -23.71
N TRP A 83 8.08 -21.20 -24.26
CA TRP A 83 7.42 -22.45 -23.90
C TRP A 83 8.05 -23.02 -22.64
N VAL A 84 7.25 -23.33 -21.63
CA VAL A 84 7.70 -23.97 -20.38
C VAL A 84 7.16 -25.39 -20.35
N LEU A 85 8.06 -26.37 -20.23
CA LEU A 85 7.73 -27.79 -20.41
C LEU A 85 8.15 -28.60 -19.17
N ASP A 86 7.22 -29.40 -18.68
CA ASP A 86 7.44 -30.49 -17.72
C ASP A 86 6.85 -31.75 -18.34
N PRO A 87 7.67 -32.70 -18.81
CA PRO A 87 7.15 -33.89 -19.47
C PRO A 87 6.38 -34.83 -18.50
N ILE A 88 6.85 -35.00 -17.27
CA ILE A 88 6.26 -35.88 -16.24
C ILE A 88 6.27 -35.19 -14.87
N ASP A 89 5.29 -34.32 -14.64
CA ASP A 89 4.99 -33.83 -13.31
C ASP A 89 4.27 -34.93 -12.51
N GLY A 90 4.78 -35.22 -11.31
CA GLY A 90 4.37 -36.39 -10.53
C GLY A 90 5.22 -37.64 -10.78
N THR A 91 6.54 -37.48 -11.00
CA THR A 91 7.52 -38.57 -11.14
C THR A 91 7.35 -39.71 -10.12
N LYS A 92 7.02 -39.42 -8.85
CA LYS A 92 6.79 -40.46 -7.82
C LYS A 92 5.53 -41.28 -8.09
N SER A 93 4.48 -40.64 -8.59
CA SER A 93 3.27 -41.32 -9.06
C SER A 93 3.60 -42.18 -10.29
N PHE A 94 4.41 -41.67 -11.22
CA PHE A 94 4.85 -42.42 -12.40
C PHE A 94 5.60 -43.71 -12.04
N ILE A 95 6.66 -43.65 -11.23
CA ILE A 95 7.48 -44.83 -10.85
C ILE A 95 6.69 -45.87 -10.07
N SER A 96 5.69 -45.44 -9.29
CA SER A 96 4.84 -46.34 -8.50
C SER A 96 3.68 -46.93 -9.32
N GLY A 97 3.61 -46.60 -10.62
CA GLY A 97 2.53 -47.06 -11.50
C GLY A 97 1.18 -46.39 -11.22
N MET A 98 1.15 -45.30 -10.45
CA MET A 98 -0.04 -44.50 -10.18
C MET A 98 -0.25 -43.49 -11.31
N PRO A 99 -1.44 -43.36 -11.91
CA PRO A 99 -1.68 -42.48 -13.05
C PRO A 99 -1.93 -41.00 -12.66
N ALA A 100 -1.50 -40.60 -11.46
CA ALA A 100 -1.59 -39.23 -10.96
C ALA A 100 -0.32 -38.44 -11.32
N TRP A 101 -0.02 -38.40 -12.62
CA TRP A 101 1.05 -37.61 -13.21
C TRP A 101 0.53 -36.95 -14.50
N GLY A 102 1.30 -36.08 -15.14
CA GLY A 102 0.90 -35.49 -16.40
C GLY A 102 2.00 -34.65 -17.03
N THR A 103 1.82 -34.35 -18.32
CA THR A 103 2.67 -33.41 -19.04
C THR A 103 2.13 -32.00 -18.86
N LEU A 104 2.94 -31.08 -18.36
CA LEU A 104 2.64 -29.66 -18.29
C LEU A 104 3.27 -28.91 -19.46
N ILE A 105 2.44 -28.16 -20.17
CA ILE A 105 2.85 -27.33 -21.30
C ILE A 105 2.31 -25.93 -21.05
N ALA A 106 3.20 -24.97 -20.86
CA ALA A 106 2.85 -23.55 -20.75
C ALA A 106 3.41 -22.76 -21.94
N LEU A 107 2.68 -21.72 -22.34
CA LEU A 107 3.22 -20.63 -23.12
C LEU A 107 3.23 -19.39 -22.23
N THR A 108 4.40 -18.78 -22.09
CA THR A 108 4.57 -17.50 -21.41
C THR A 108 4.80 -16.39 -22.43
N ARG A 109 4.36 -15.18 -22.11
CA ARG A 109 4.70 -13.95 -22.83
C ARG A 109 5.40 -12.99 -21.88
N ARG A 110 6.67 -12.66 -22.16
CA ARG A 110 7.52 -11.82 -21.29
C ARG A 110 7.55 -12.29 -19.83
N GLY A 111 7.60 -13.61 -19.63
CA GLY A 111 7.65 -14.24 -18.30
C GLY A 111 6.29 -14.49 -17.64
N THR A 112 5.18 -13.96 -18.17
CA THR A 112 3.83 -14.22 -17.64
C THR A 112 3.17 -15.39 -18.39
N PRO A 113 2.70 -16.46 -17.72
CA PRO A 113 1.91 -17.52 -18.34
C PRO A 113 0.64 -16.97 -19.00
N VAL A 114 0.47 -17.21 -20.29
CA VAL A 114 -0.70 -16.77 -21.07
C VAL A 114 -1.55 -17.94 -21.56
N PHE A 115 -1.01 -19.16 -21.54
CA PHE A 115 -1.74 -20.38 -21.84
C PHE A 115 -1.10 -21.57 -21.14
N GLY A 116 -1.91 -22.53 -20.69
CA GLY A 116 -1.43 -23.75 -20.05
C GLY A 116 -2.26 -24.96 -20.44
N MET A 117 -1.61 -26.13 -20.47
CA MET A 117 -2.19 -27.44 -20.71
C MET A 117 -1.56 -28.44 -19.74
N MET A 118 -2.39 -29.23 -19.05
CA MET A 118 -2.01 -30.48 -18.40
C MET A 118 -2.62 -31.63 -19.19
N HIS A 119 -1.79 -32.58 -19.61
CA HIS A 119 -2.22 -33.77 -20.34
C HIS A 119 -1.85 -35.04 -19.58
N GLN A 120 -2.85 -35.88 -19.28
CA GLN A 120 -2.64 -37.23 -18.78
C GLN A 120 -2.94 -38.24 -19.92
N PRO A 121 -1.90 -38.74 -20.60
CA PRO A 121 -2.05 -39.59 -21.78
C PRO A 121 -2.64 -40.99 -21.52
N TYR A 122 -2.41 -41.58 -20.35
CA TYR A 122 -2.92 -42.90 -19.93
C TYR A 122 -4.46 -42.92 -19.82
N TYR A 123 -5.05 -41.82 -19.34
CA TYR A 123 -6.52 -41.67 -19.31
C TYR A 123 -7.06 -40.90 -20.51
N GLY A 124 -6.21 -40.26 -21.31
CA GLY A 124 -6.61 -39.42 -22.43
C GLY A 124 -7.32 -38.14 -21.95
N GLU A 125 -6.90 -37.57 -20.82
CA GLU A 125 -7.48 -36.37 -20.24
C GLU A 125 -6.61 -35.14 -20.50
N ARG A 126 -7.25 -34.02 -20.84
CA ARG A 126 -6.63 -32.73 -21.10
C ARG A 126 -7.33 -31.64 -20.31
N PHE A 127 -6.54 -30.80 -19.67
CA PHE A 127 -6.98 -29.64 -18.92
C PHE A 127 -6.25 -28.44 -19.50
N SER A 128 -6.97 -27.45 -20.02
CA SER A 128 -6.36 -26.29 -20.66
C SER A 128 -6.99 -24.99 -20.19
N GLY A 129 -6.22 -23.90 -20.17
CA GLY A 129 -6.74 -22.56 -19.90
C GLY A 129 -5.86 -21.44 -20.40
N ASP A 130 -6.46 -20.26 -20.59
CA ASP A 130 -5.83 -19.04 -21.11
C ASP A 130 -5.86 -17.88 -20.10
N GLY A 131 -6.17 -18.18 -18.83
CA GLY A 131 -6.36 -17.21 -17.76
C GLY A 131 -7.75 -16.56 -17.73
N LYS A 132 -8.58 -16.74 -18.76
CA LYS A 132 -9.96 -16.23 -18.83
C LYS A 132 -11.01 -17.34 -18.85
N ALA A 133 -10.68 -18.45 -19.49
CA ALA A 133 -11.50 -19.65 -19.56
C ALA A 133 -10.63 -20.89 -19.37
N ALA A 134 -11.21 -21.91 -18.72
CA ALA A 134 -10.59 -23.21 -18.58
C ALA A 134 -11.53 -24.33 -19.03
N ARG A 135 -10.94 -25.42 -19.52
CA ARG A 135 -11.68 -26.52 -20.15
C ARG A 135 -11.04 -27.86 -19.84
N TYR A 136 -11.89 -28.84 -19.60
CA TYR A 136 -11.53 -30.26 -19.55
C TYR A 136 -12.01 -30.94 -20.82
N ARG A 137 -11.15 -31.78 -21.41
CA ARG A 137 -11.49 -32.71 -22.49
C ARG A 137 -10.98 -34.09 -22.10
N GLY A 138 -11.90 -35.03 -21.91
CA GLY A 138 -11.58 -36.44 -21.69
C GLY A 138 -12.25 -37.34 -22.71
N PRO A 139 -12.05 -38.66 -22.63
CA PRO A 139 -12.54 -39.61 -23.64
C PRO A 139 -14.06 -39.65 -23.79
N ARG A 140 -14.80 -39.22 -22.76
CA ARG A 140 -16.26 -39.29 -22.70
C ARG A 140 -16.97 -37.94 -22.81
N SER A 141 -16.28 -36.83 -22.55
CA SER A 141 -16.91 -35.52 -22.49
C SER A 141 -15.90 -34.39 -22.57
N GLU A 142 -16.38 -33.25 -23.06
CA GLU A 142 -15.70 -31.95 -22.97
C GLU A 142 -16.59 -31.00 -22.17
N ARG A 143 -16.01 -30.24 -21.22
CA ARG A 143 -16.75 -29.27 -20.40
C ARG A 143 -15.88 -28.08 -20.02
N ALA A 144 -16.51 -26.93 -19.84
CA ALA A 144 -15.87 -25.80 -19.15
C ALA A 144 -15.58 -26.19 -17.70
N MET A 145 -14.48 -25.68 -17.17
CA MET A 145 -14.10 -25.86 -15.77
C MET A 145 -14.37 -24.59 -15.01
N LEU A 146 -14.87 -24.77 -13.79
CA LEU A 146 -15.15 -23.70 -12.84
C LEU A 146 -14.76 -24.23 -11.46
N VAL A 147 -14.01 -23.43 -10.71
CA VAL A 147 -13.79 -23.69 -9.30
C VAL A 147 -15.12 -23.61 -8.55
N ARG A 148 -15.25 -24.32 -7.43
CA ARG A 148 -16.46 -24.24 -6.61
C ARG A 148 -16.32 -23.13 -5.55
N PRO A 149 -17.44 -22.54 -5.09
CA PRO A 149 -17.41 -21.62 -3.95
C PRO A 149 -17.02 -22.34 -2.65
N CYS A 150 -16.14 -21.73 -1.86
CA CYS A 150 -15.77 -22.19 -0.53
C CYS A 150 -15.66 -20.99 0.43
N GLU A 151 -16.62 -20.86 1.36
CA GLU A 151 -16.77 -19.67 2.22
C GLU A 151 -15.83 -19.66 3.43
N SER A 152 -15.25 -20.81 3.81
CA SER A 152 -14.36 -20.94 4.97
C SER A 152 -13.44 -22.15 4.87
N LEU A 153 -12.29 -22.10 5.57
CA LEU A 153 -11.34 -23.22 5.63
C LEU A 153 -11.99 -24.50 6.18
N GLU A 154 -12.87 -24.39 7.17
CA GLU A 154 -13.60 -25.51 7.79
C GLU A 154 -14.44 -26.34 6.81
N ARG A 155 -14.73 -25.81 5.63
CA ARG A 155 -15.45 -26.49 4.55
C ARG A 155 -14.52 -26.99 3.44
N ALA A 156 -13.28 -26.54 3.42
CA ALA A 156 -12.32 -26.78 2.36
C ALA A 156 -11.82 -28.23 2.32
N VAL A 157 -11.54 -28.70 1.12
CA VAL A 157 -10.78 -29.92 0.83
C VAL A 157 -9.39 -29.50 0.36
N LEU A 158 -8.39 -29.83 1.18
CA LEU A 158 -6.98 -29.50 0.97
C LEU A 158 -6.22 -30.67 0.36
N PHE A 159 -5.35 -30.36 -0.59
CA PHE A 159 -4.35 -31.28 -1.13
C PHE A 159 -2.93 -30.74 -0.97
N THR A 160 -1.99 -31.65 -0.79
CA THR A 160 -0.54 -31.44 -0.95
C THR A 160 0.09 -32.75 -1.38
N THR A 161 1.18 -32.75 -2.14
CA THR A 161 1.83 -33.96 -2.64
C THR A 161 2.30 -34.82 -1.49
N SER A 162 3.04 -34.23 -0.54
CA SER A 162 3.32 -34.85 0.75
C SER A 162 3.86 -33.82 1.73
N PRO A 163 3.33 -33.74 2.96
CA PRO A 163 3.91 -32.88 4.01
C PRO A 163 5.35 -33.25 4.38
N ARG A 164 5.83 -34.43 3.96
CA ARG A 164 7.22 -34.88 4.18
C ARG A 164 8.23 -34.18 3.27
N LEU A 165 7.78 -33.52 2.20
CA LEU A 165 8.64 -32.74 1.31
C LEU A 165 8.88 -31.32 1.83
N MET A 166 8.07 -30.87 2.79
CA MET A 166 8.23 -29.58 3.42
C MET A 166 9.35 -29.62 4.46
N ASN A 167 10.15 -28.55 4.53
CA ASN A 167 11.07 -28.36 5.66
C ASN A 167 10.29 -28.20 6.97
N GLY A 168 10.97 -28.27 8.12
CA GLY A 168 10.33 -28.27 9.43
C GLY A 168 9.46 -27.03 9.72
N ALA A 169 9.88 -25.85 9.26
CA ALA A 169 9.15 -24.61 9.47
C ALA A 169 7.89 -24.53 8.60
N ASP A 170 8.03 -24.83 7.31
CA ASP A 170 6.92 -24.81 6.36
C ASP A 170 5.89 -25.88 6.69
N ARG A 171 6.32 -27.08 7.13
CA ARG A 171 5.43 -28.13 7.60
C ARG A 171 4.62 -27.68 8.83
N ALA A 172 5.25 -26.97 9.76
CA ALA A 172 4.56 -26.46 10.94
C ALA A 172 3.52 -25.37 10.57
N ALA A 173 3.76 -24.58 9.52
CA ALA A 173 2.78 -23.64 9.00
C ALA A 173 1.63 -24.35 8.27
N PHE A 174 1.95 -25.33 7.43
CA PHE A 174 0.97 -26.16 6.72
C PHE A 174 0.00 -26.85 7.69
N VAL A 175 0.51 -27.45 8.78
CA VAL A 175 -0.32 -28.15 9.78
C VAL A 175 -1.39 -27.24 10.38
N LYS A 176 -1.10 -25.95 10.59
CA LYS A 176 -2.09 -24.99 11.12
C LYS A 176 -3.29 -24.81 10.20
N VAL A 177 -3.08 -24.90 8.89
CA VAL A 177 -4.15 -24.83 7.89
C VAL A 177 -4.86 -26.18 7.82
N GLU A 178 -4.08 -27.26 7.75
CA GLU A 178 -4.60 -28.64 7.70
C GLU A 178 -5.53 -28.97 8.88
N GLU A 179 -5.21 -28.54 10.09
CA GLU A 179 -6.04 -28.76 11.28
C GLU A 179 -7.39 -28.04 11.22
N GLN A 180 -7.53 -27.02 10.35
CA GLN A 180 -8.76 -26.24 10.21
C GLN A 180 -9.63 -26.73 9.06
N VAL A 181 -9.10 -27.51 8.11
CA VAL A 181 -9.89 -27.90 6.93
C VAL A 181 -10.84 -29.06 7.20
N ARG A 182 -11.87 -29.18 6.37
CA ARG A 182 -12.82 -30.30 6.44
C ARG A 182 -12.14 -31.64 6.19
N LEU A 183 -11.28 -31.69 5.17
CA LEU A 183 -10.62 -32.89 4.70
C LEU A 183 -9.26 -32.53 4.11
N SER A 184 -8.21 -33.18 4.61
CA SER A 184 -6.88 -33.17 3.99
C SER A 184 -6.61 -34.49 3.28
N ARG A 185 -6.02 -34.42 2.09
CA ARG A 185 -5.58 -35.56 1.28
C ARG A 185 -4.18 -35.29 0.74
N TYR A 186 -3.43 -36.36 0.51
CA TYR A 186 -2.07 -36.27 -0.01
C TYR A 186 -1.91 -36.93 -1.38
N GLY A 187 -0.87 -36.51 -2.10
CA GLY A 187 -0.55 -36.92 -3.47
C GLY A 187 -1.30 -36.09 -4.50
N GLY A 188 -1.40 -36.61 -5.72
CA GLY A 188 -2.18 -35.99 -6.79
C GLY A 188 -1.36 -35.05 -7.68
N ASP A 189 -0.24 -34.50 -7.23
CA ASP A 189 0.72 -33.76 -8.08
C ASP A 189 -0.03 -32.71 -8.97
N CYS A 190 0.29 -32.54 -10.26
CA CYS A 190 -0.47 -31.68 -11.19
C CYS A 190 -1.99 -31.95 -11.24
N TYR A 191 -2.43 -33.19 -10.98
CA TYR A 191 -3.85 -33.54 -10.97
C TYR A 191 -4.62 -32.83 -9.87
N ALA A 192 -4.01 -32.59 -8.70
CA ALA A 192 -4.67 -31.87 -7.61
C ALA A 192 -5.09 -30.46 -8.06
N TYR A 193 -4.19 -29.73 -8.73
CA TYR A 193 -4.47 -28.42 -9.30
C TYR A 193 -5.58 -28.45 -10.36
N CYS A 194 -5.62 -29.49 -11.18
CA CYS A 194 -6.69 -29.67 -12.17
C CYS A 194 -8.03 -30.04 -11.53
N MET A 195 -8.03 -30.78 -10.42
CA MET A 195 -9.24 -31.04 -9.63
C MET A 195 -9.74 -29.78 -8.93
N LEU A 196 -8.84 -28.87 -8.53
CA LEU A 196 -9.21 -27.55 -8.01
C LEU A 196 -9.91 -26.74 -9.11
N ALA A 197 -9.29 -26.62 -10.28
CA ALA A 197 -9.88 -25.94 -11.43
C ALA A 197 -11.23 -26.55 -11.85
N ALA A 198 -11.40 -27.87 -11.71
CA ALA A 198 -12.64 -28.57 -12.02
C ALA A 198 -13.71 -28.50 -10.90
N GLY A 199 -13.46 -27.81 -9.79
CA GLY A 199 -14.41 -27.58 -8.70
C GLY A 199 -14.60 -28.77 -7.75
N HIS A 200 -13.65 -29.71 -7.70
CA HIS A 200 -13.72 -30.90 -6.84
C HIS A 200 -13.05 -30.71 -5.49
N ILE A 201 -12.02 -29.85 -5.43
CA ILE A 201 -11.27 -29.49 -4.22
C ILE A 201 -11.13 -27.96 -4.14
N ASP A 202 -10.66 -27.45 -3.00
CA ASP A 202 -10.66 -26.00 -2.73
C ASP A 202 -9.27 -25.39 -2.56
N LEU A 203 -8.28 -26.18 -2.14
CA LEU A 203 -6.99 -25.67 -1.72
C LEU A 203 -5.87 -26.65 -2.09
N VAL A 204 -4.80 -26.15 -2.68
CA VAL A 204 -3.54 -26.88 -2.87
C VAL A 204 -2.41 -26.06 -2.25
N ILE A 205 -1.62 -26.69 -1.37
CA ILE A 205 -0.45 -26.05 -0.73
C ILE A 205 0.79 -26.88 -1.03
N GLU A 206 1.79 -26.26 -1.64
CA GLU A 206 3.06 -26.89 -1.98
C GLU A 206 4.26 -26.02 -1.60
N THR A 207 5.42 -26.66 -1.52
CA THR A 207 6.71 -26.01 -1.31
C THR A 207 7.73 -26.51 -2.32
N GLU A 208 8.77 -25.71 -2.53
CA GLU A 208 9.94 -26.06 -3.36
C GLU A 208 9.64 -26.27 -4.86
N LEU A 209 8.48 -25.80 -5.35
CA LEU A 209 8.13 -25.91 -6.75
C LEU A 209 9.09 -25.12 -7.65
N LYS A 210 9.37 -25.65 -8.83
CA LYS A 210 10.10 -24.99 -9.91
C LYS A 210 9.14 -24.26 -10.85
N PRO A 211 9.66 -23.39 -11.73
CA PRO A 211 8.81 -22.70 -12.70
C PRO A 211 8.02 -23.66 -13.62
N HIS A 212 8.57 -24.82 -13.98
CA HIS A 212 7.91 -25.79 -14.85
C HIS A 212 6.73 -26.49 -14.18
N ASP A 213 6.80 -26.75 -12.87
CA ASP A 213 5.72 -27.38 -12.07
C ASP A 213 4.44 -26.52 -11.99
N VAL A 214 4.55 -25.20 -12.18
CA VAL A 214 3.45 -24.25 -11.89
C VAL A 214 2.97 -23.46 -13.12
N ALA A 215 3.85 -23.22 -14.10
CA ALA A 215 3.56 -22.31 -15.21
C ALA A 215 2.31 -22.69 -16.00
N ALA A 216 2.07 -23.99 -16.26
CA ALA A 216 0.89 -24.45 -16.98
C ALA A 216 -0.39 -24.37 -16.13
N LEU A 217 -0.26 -24.50 -14.81
CA LEU A 217 -1.40 -24.59 -13.89
C LEU A 217 -2.01 -23.21 -13.60
N ILE A 218 -1.20 -22.14 -13.59
CA ILE A 218 -1.64 -20.76 -13.38
C ILE A 218 -2.80 -20.36 -14.32
N PRO A 219 -2.66 -20.41 -15.66
CA PRO A 219 -3.73 -20.01 -16.57
C PRO A 219 -4.92 -20.99 -16.59
N ILE A 220 -4.72 -22.26 -16.22
CA ILE A 220 -5.80 -23.24 -16.03
C ILE A 220 -6.67 -22.86 -14.83
N ILE A 221 -6.05 -22.56 -13.69
CA ILE A 221 -6.77 -22.21 -12.46
C ILE A 221 -7.41 -20.83 -12.56
N ALA A 222 -6.67 -19.84 -13.07
CA ALA A 222 -7.21 -18.50 -13.31
C ALA A 222 -8.40 -18.53 -14.29
N GLY A 223 -8.29 -19.30 -15.38
CA GLY A 223 -9.39 -19.48 -16.32
C GLY A 223 -10.61 -20.21 -15.76
N ALA A 224 -10.45 -20.98 -14.67
CA ALA A 224 -11.56 -21.59 -13.93
C ALA A 224 -12.12 -20.67 -12.83
N GLY A 225 -11.53 -19.49 -12.62
CA GLY A 225 -11.92 -18.53 -11.58
C GLY A 225 -11.27 -18.77 -10.22
N GLY A 226 -10.14 -19.50 -10.15
CA GLY A 226 -9.32 -19.60 -8.94
C GLY A 226 -8.08 -18.70 -8.99
N ILE A 227 -7.25 -18.75 -7.96
CA ILE A 227 -6.01 -17.97 -7.86
C ILE A 227 -4.82 -18.85 -7.46
N VAL A 228 -3.63 -18.49 -7.94
CA VAL A 228 -2.35 -19.13 -7.57
C VAL A 228 -1.36 -18.03 -7.16
N THR A 229 -0.82 -18.13 -5.95
CA THR A 229 0.18 -17.17 -5.41
C THR A 229 1.30 -17.90 -4.70
N THR A 230 2.35 -17.17 -4.32
CA THR A 230 3.24 -17.67 -3.26
C THR A 230 2.53 -17.63 -1.90
N TRP A 231 3.09 -18.27 -0.87
CA TRP A 231 2.57 -18.19 0.51
C TRP A 231 2.55 -16.75 1.05
N GLU A 232 3.40 -15.88 0.52
CA GLU A 232 3.46 -14.46 0.85
C GLU A 232 2.51 -13.60 -0.01
N GLY A 233 1.73 -14.22 -0.91
CA GLY A 233 0.81 -13.53 -1.81
C GLY A 233 1.47 -12.90 -3.04
N ALA A 234 2.72 -13.26 -3.37
CA ALA A 234 3.42 -12.76 -4.55
C ALA A 234 3.05 -13.56 -5.82
N PRO A 235 3.36 -13.05 -7.03
CA PRO A 235 3.20 -13.80 -8.28
C PRO A 235 3.95 -15.14 -8.27
N ALA A 236 3.29 -16.19 -8.77
CA ALA A 236 3.73 -17.59 -8.65
C ALA A 236 4.60 -18.11 -9.81
N GLU A 237 4.89 -17.30 -10.85
CA GLU A 237 5.50 -17.80 -12.09
C GLU A 237 6.93 -18.36 -11.89
N ARG A 238 7.57 -17.98 -10.78
CA ARG A 238 8.92 -18.43 -10.42
C ARG A 238 8.95 -19.68 -9.55
N GLY A 239 7.79 -20.25 -9.21
CA GLY A 239 7.69 -21.36 -8.25
C GLY A 239 7.99 -20.93 -6.81
N GLY A 240 8.42 -21.90 -6.00
CA GLY A 240 8.72 -21.73 -4.59
C GLY A 240 7.64 -22.29 -3.68
N ARG A 241 7.23 -21.52 -2.66
CA ARG A 241 6.14 -21.88 -1.75
C ARG A 241 4.83 -21.41 -2.35
N ILE A 242 4.04 -22.33 -2.90
CA ILE A 242 2.86 -22.01 -3.69
C ILE A 242 1.58 -22.39 -2.93
N VAL A 243 0.56 -21.56 -3.08
CA VAL A 243 -0.81 -21.85 -2.70
C VAL A 243 -1.73 -21.58 -3.88
N ALA A 244 -2.64 -22.51 -4.15
CA ALA A 244 -3.73 -22.35 -5.10
C ALA A 244 -5.07 -22.49 -4.39
N VAL A 245 -5.99 -21.56 -4.65
CA VAL A 245 -7.27 -21.46 -3.95
C VAL A 245 -8.42 -21.40 -4.95
N ALA A 246 -9.47 -22.17 -4.68
CA ALA A 246 -10.78 -22.04 -5.31
C ALA A 246 -11.49 -20.82 -4.69
N GLU A 247 -11.29 -19.64 -5.27
CA GLU A 247 -11.99 -18.43 -4.84
C GLU A 247 -12.69 -17.78 -6.02
N ARG A 248 -13.98 -18.10 -6.17
CA ARG A 248 -14.86 -17.38 -7.09
C ARG A 248 -15.92 -16.64 -6.26
N ILE A 249 -15.81 -15.31 -6.24
CA ILE A 249 -16.85 -14.44 -5.69
C ILE A 249 -17.91 -14.24 -6.78
N GLU A 250 -19.03 -14.96 -6.70
CA GLU A 250 -20.19 -14.79 -7.59
C GLU A 250 -21.30 -13.97 -6.92
N GLY A 251 -22.22 -13.42 -7.71
CA GLY A 251 -23.40 -12.72 -7.18
C GLY A 251 -23.14 -11.28 -6.74
N ALA A 252 -22.07 -10.65 -7.20
CA ALA A 252 -21.80 -9.25 -6.95
C ALA A 252 -22.91 -8.37 -7.55
N ALA A 253 -23.41 -7.39 -6.77
CA ALA A 253 -24.36 -6.40 -7.30
C ALA A 253 -23.72 -5.47 -8.34
N ARG A 254 -22.39 -5.30 -8.28
CA ARG A 254 -21.58 -4.57 -9.25
C ARG A 254 -20.20 -5.22 -9.32
N GLU A 255 -19.72 -5.47 -10.53
CA GLU A 255 -18.34 -5.86 -10.80
C GLU A 255 -17.55 -4.62 -11.25
N ILE A 256 -16.31 -4.49 -10.77
CA ILE A 256 -15.39 -3.41 -11.13
C ILE A 256 -14.12 -4.07 -11.65
N ASP A 257 -13.75 -3.80 -12.90
CA ASP A 257 -12.52 -4.30 -13.49
C ASP A 257 -11.32 -3.54 -12.94
N ALA A 258 -10.47 -4.22 -12.19
CA ALA A 258 -9.22 -3.69 -11.64
C ALA A 258 -7.99 -4.23 -12.38
N SER A 259 -8.16 -4.81 -13.58
CA SER A 259 -7.06 -5.35 -14.38
C SER A 259 -5.99 -4.28 -14.65
N GLY A 260 -4.75 -4.57 -14.27
CA GLY A 260 -3.62 -3.64 -14.41
C GLY A 260 -3.59 -2.51 -13.37
N LEU A 261 -4.57 -2.44 -12.46
CA LEU A 261 -4.61 -1.52 -11.33
C LEU A 261 -4.14 -2.22 -10.05
N LEU A 262 -3.78 -1.42 -9.07
CA LEU A 262 -3.56 -1.86 -7.69
C LEU A 262 -4.81 -1.59 -6.86
N VAL A 263 -5.21 -2.58 -6.06
CA VAL A 263 -6.27 -2.45 -5.08
C VAL A 263 -5.62 -2.23 -3.72
N MET A 264 -5.75 -1.03 -3.15
CA MET A 264 -5.11 -0.65 -1.89
C MET A 264 -6.14 -0.12 -0.89
N PRO A 265 -5.86 -0.17 0.43
CA PRO A 265 -6.66 0.57 1.39
C PRO A 265 -6.71 2.05 0.99
N GLY A 266 -7.87 2.69 1.13
CA GLY A 266 -7.97 4.13 0.95
C GLY A 266 -7.00 4.87 1.88
N GLY A 267 -6.41 5.94 1.38
CA GLY A 267 -5.46 6.74 2.15
C GLY A 267 -6.11 7.30 3.43
N ILE A 268 -5.30 7.44 4.47
CA ILE A 268 -5.66 8.15 5.71
C ILE A 268 -4.69 9.32 5.85
N ASP A 269 -5.22 10.52 6.01
CA ASP A 269 -4.42 11.71 6.26
C ASP A 269 -4.65 12.21 7.68
N SER A 270 -3.65 12.05 8.56
CA SER A 270 -3.76 12.42 9.96
C SER A 270 -3.29 13.84 10.27
N HIS A 271 -2.95 14.64 9.25
CA HIS A 271 -2.53 16.02 9.46
C HIS A 271 -3.21 16.92 8.43
N VAL A 272 -4.43 17.34 8.74
CA VAL A 272 -5.15 18.31 7.93
C VAL A 272 -5.72 19.40 8.82
N HIS A 273 -5.87 20.59 8.27
CA HIS A 273 -6.56 21.70 8.91
C HIS A 273 -7.76 22.05 8.01
N LEU A 274 -8.97 21.83 8.53
CA LEU A 274 -10.22 22.08 7.83
C LEU A 274 -11.09 22.98 8.70
N ALA A 275 -11.61 24.06 8.12
CA ALA A 275 -12.41 25.07 8.82
C ALA A 275 -11.74 25.60 10.12
N GLN A 276 -10.40 25.57 10.19
CA GLN A 276 -9.71 26.00 11.39
C GLN A 276 -9.88 27.51 11.59
N PRO A 277 -10.28 27.97 12.79
CA PRO A 277 -10.37 29.40 13.08
C PRO A 277 -9.02 30.10 12.87
N THR A 278 -9.07 31.32 12.33
CA THR A 278 -7.91 32.20 12.18
C THR A 278 -8.18 33.51 12.92
N PHE A 279 -7.25 33.91 13.79
CA PHE A 279 -7.41 35.13 14.60
C PHE A 279 -6.66 36.29 13.95
N GLY A 280 -7.40 37.30 13.47
CA GLY A 280 -6.81 38.53 12.93
C GLY A 280 -6.10 38.40 11.56
N GLY A 281 -6.34 37.29 10.84
CA GLY A 281 -5.74 37.01 9.53
C GLY A 281 -6.74 36.48 8.50
N PRO A 282 -6.26 36.15 7.28
CA PRO A 282 -7.03 35.48 6.23
C PRO A 282 -7.83 34.26 6.70
N LYS A 283 -9.03 34.08 6.14
CA LYS A 283 -9.82 32.87 6.34
C LYS A 283 -9.19 31.70 5.58
N MET A 284 -9.15 30.53 6.22
CA MET A 284 -8.77 29.26 5.59
C MET A 284 -9.69 28.95 4.40
N SER A 285 -9.13 28.46 3.30
CA SER A 285 -9.88 28.21 2.07
C SER A 285 -10.79 26.99 2.19
N ASP A 286 -10.26 25.87 2.71
CA ASP A 286 -10.97 24.60 2.74
C ASP A 286 -11.69 24.37 4.08
N ASP A 287 -12.96 23.98 3.98
CA ASP A 287 -13.77 23.47 5.08
C ASP A 287 -13.93 21.94 4.95
N PHE A 288 -14.82 21.35 5.76
CA PHE A 288 -15.11 19.93 5.66
C PHE A 288 -15.73 19.53 4.33
N LEU A 289 -16.46 20.41 3.64
CA LEU A 289 -17.06 20.11 2.34
C LEU A 289 -15.98 20.01 1.26
N THR A 290 -15.16 21.04 1.13
CA THR A 290 -14.21 21.14 0.01
C THR A 290 -12.92 20.35 0.28
N GLY A 291 -12.44 20.31 1.52
CA GLY A 291 -11.23 19.56 1.88
C GLY A 291 -11.42 18.06 1.81
N THR A 292 -12.56 17.52 2.27
CA THR A 292 -12.82 16.07 2.15
C THR A 292 -13.17 15.63 0.73
N ARG A 293 -13.77 16.53 -0.07
CA ARG A 293 -13.93 16.32 -1.52
C ARG A 293 -12.57 16.18 -2.22
N ALA A 294 -11.62 17.06 -1.88
CA ALA A 294 -10.25 16.98 -2.36
C ALA A 294 -9.55 15.68 -1.89
N ALA A 295 -9.80 15.25 -0.65
CA ALA A 295 -9.25 13.99 -0.13
C ALA A 295 -9.69 12.77 -0.96
N ILE A 296 -11.00 12.62 -1.24
CA ILE A 296 -11.50 11.48 -2.03
C ILE A 296 -11.05 11.54 -3.50
N ALA A 297 -10.81 12.73 -4.05
CA ALA A 297 -10.24 12.87 -5.38
C ALA A 297 -8.80 12.33 -5.44
N GLY A 298 -8.04 12.52 -4.35
CA GLY A 298 -6.66 12.05 -4.18
C GLY A 298 -6.49 10.60 -3.72
N GLY A 299 -7.56 9.81 -3.59
CA GLY A 299 -7.49 8.44 -3.07
C GLY A 299 -7.51 8.32 -1.54
N THR A 300 -7.73 9.42 -0.82
CA THR A 300 -7.82 9.44 0.66
C THR A 300 -9.28 9.32 1.11
N THR A 301 -9.56 8.35 1.98
CA THR A 301 -10.91 7.99 2.46
C THR A 301 -11.15 8.35 3.92
N THR A 302 -10.12 8.78 4.64
CA THR A 302 -10.25 9.27 6.02
C THR A 302 -9.30 10.42 6.29
N VAL A 303 -9.79 11.45 6.97
CA VAL A 303 -8.98 12.58 7.41
C VAL A 303 -9.10 12.81 8.93
N LEU A 304 -8.03 13.24 9.58
CA LEU A 304 -8.06 13.63 11.00
C LEU A 304 -7.69 15.11 11.17
N PRO A 305 -8.67 16.03 11.05
CA PRO A 305 -8.43 17.43 11.30
C PRO A 305 -8.11 17.77 12.75
N PHE A 306 -7.42 18.89 12.95
CA PHE A 306 -7.19 19.48 14.27
C PHE A 306 -8.36 20.37 14.68
N ALA A 307 -9.03 20.00 15.77
CA ALA A 307 -9.97 20.84 16.49
C ALA A 307 -9.19 21.83 17.37
N MET A 308 -9.14 23.10 16.93
CA MET A 308 -8.28 24.10 17.58
C MET A 308 -8.96 24.77 18.76
N GLN A 309 -8.38 24.68 19.96
CA GLN A 309 -8.86 25.42 21.14
C GLN A 309 -8.52 26.91 21.01
N PRO A 310 -9.50 27.83 20.94
CA PRO A 310 -9.24 29.24 21.20
C PRO A 310 -8.69 29.39 22.61
N ARG A 311 -7.62 30.17 22.79
CA ARG A 311 -6.97 30.29 24.10
C ARG A 311 -7.98 30.74 25.17
N GLY A 312 -8.14 29.93 26.22
CA GLY A 312 -9.07 30.17 27.32
C GLY A 312 -10.45 29.49 27.19
N ALA A 313 -10.77 28.89 26.04
CA ALA A 313 -12.00 28.11 25.86
C ALA A 313 -11.89 26.68 26.43
N GLY A 314 -13.02 26.05 26.75
CA GLY A 314 -13.08 24.61 27.10
C GLY A 314 -13.02 23.72 25.86
N LEU A 315 -12.37 22.56 25.96
CA LEU A 315 -12.22 21.61 24.85
C LEU A 315 -13.54 20.94 24.45
N ARG A 316 -14.46 20.74 25.39
CA ARG A 316 -15.78 20.17 25.05
C ARG A 316 -16.58 21.06 24.11
N ALA A 317 -16.53 22.37 24.30
CA ALA A 317 -17.18 23.33 23.41
C ALA A 317 -16.55 23.29 22.02
N VAL A 318 -15.21 23.28 21.95
CA VAL A 318 -14.45 23.16 20.70
C VAL A 318 -14.83 21.91 19.92
N VAL A 319 -14.94 20.76 20.60
CA VAL A 319 -15.37 19.51 19.97
C VAL A 319 -16.78 19.62 19.41
N GLN A 320 -17.72 20.22 20.15
CA GLN A 320 -19.10 20.42 19.67
C GLN A 320 -19.15 21.33 18.44
N GLU A 321 -18.39 22.42 18.44
CA GLU A 321 -18.28 23.34 17.30
C GLU A 321 -17.73 22.63 16.06
N TYR A 322 -16.67 21.82 16.20
CA TYR A 322 -16.11 21.08 15.06
C TYR A 322 -17.03 19.99 14.53
N HIS A 323 -17.86 19.37 15.37
CA HIS A 323 -18.93 18.49 14.90
C HIS A 323 -19.96 19.25 14.07
N GLN A 324 -20.38 20.44 14.53
CA GLN A 324 -21.30 21.30 13.77
C GLN A 324 -20.68 21.75 12.44
N GLU A 325 -19.38 22.02 12.41
CA GLU A 325 -18.69 22.38 11.17
C GLU A 325 -18.62 21.23 10.16
N ALA A 326 -18.52 19.98 10.63
CA ALA A 326 -18.46 18.79 9.78
C ALA A 326 -19.83 18.24 9.37
N ASP A 327 -20.87 18.49 10.16
CA ASP A 327 -22.20 17.89 10.00
C ASP A 327 -22.78 18.11 8.60
N GLY A 328 -23.15 17.01 7.93
CA GLY A 328 -23.69 17.01 6.56
C GLY A 328 -22.72 17.49 5.46
N LYS A 329 -21.46 17.81 5.77
CA LYS A 329 -20.50 18.37 4.78
C LYS A 329 -19.47 17.35 4.29
N ALA A 330 -19.02 16.43 5.15
CA ALA A 330 -17.89 15.55 4.83
C ALA A 330 -18.21 14.51 3.74
N TYR A 331 -17.33 14.39 2.74
CA TYR A 331 -17.35 13.37 1.69
C TYR A 331 -16.66 12.07 2.09
N CYS A 332 -15.76 12.11 3.07
CA CYS A 332 -15.04 10.95 3.59
C CYS A 332 -15.15 10.89 5.12
N ASP A 333 -14.88 9.72 5.70
CA ASP A 333 -14.92 9.58 7.16
C ASP A 333 -13.85 10.46 7.82
N TYR A 334 -14.07 10.86 9.07
CA TYR A 334 -13.18 11.78 9.77
C TYR A 334 -13.10 11.53 11.28
N GLY A 335 -12.07 12.06 11.93
CA GLY A 335 -11.93 12.13 13.38
C GLY A 335 -11.19 13.41 13.80
N PHE A 336 -10.98 13.66 15.10
CA PHE A 336 -10.34 14.90 15.54
C PHE A 336 -9.10 14.68 16.39
N HIS A 337 -8.04 15.43 16.11
CA HIS A 337 -6.99 15.74 17.08
C HIS A 337 -7.39 17.01 17.84
N LEU A 338 -7.06 17.13 19.13
CA LEU A 338 -7.36 18.35 19.89
C LEU A 338 -6.10 19.21 20.04
N ILE A 339 -6.09 20.44 19.52
CA ILE A 339 -5.00 21.39 19.83
C ILE A 339 -5.25 21.96 21.22
N ILE A 340 -4.24 21.88 22.08
CA ILE A 340 -4.27 22.45 23.42
C ILE A 340 -3.46 23.75 23.41
N THR A 341 -4.13 24.87 23.61
CA THR A 341 -3.53 26.21 23.69
C THR A 341 -3.58 26.80 25.11
N ASN A 342 -4.40 26.21 25.99
CA ASN A 342 -4.51 26.56 27.40
C ASN A 342 -4.77 25.30 28.25
N PRO A 343 -3.72 24.71 28.87
CA PRO A 343 -3.83 23.52 29.70
C PRO A 343 -4.22 23.85 31.15
N SER A 344 -5.36 24.51 31.33
CA SER A 344 -5.88 24.85 32.67
C SER A 344 -6.16 23.60 33.53
N PRO A 345 -6.25 23.73 34.87
CA PRO A 345 -6.59 22.61 35.75
C PRO A 345 -7.90 21.89 35.39
N SER A 346 -8.91 22.60 34.85
CA SER A 346 -10.15 21.97 34.40
C SER A 346 -9.95 21.17 33.11
N VAL A 347 -9.17 21.70 32.17
CA VAL A 347 -8.83 21.03 30.91
C VAL A 347 -8.06 19.75 31.18
N LEU A 348 -7.00 19.81 31.99
CA LEU A 348 -6.14 18.66 32.29
C LEU A 348 -6.82 17.66 33.25
N GLY A 349 -7.48 18.15 34.29
CA GLY A 349 -8.03 17.30 35.34
C GLY A 349 -9.38 16.65 35.02
N GLN A 350 -10.12 17.16 34.03
CA GLN A 350 -11.49 16.70 33.75
C GLN A 350 -11.78 16.52 32.26
N GLU A 351 -11.54 17.55 31.44
CA GLU A 351 -11.97 17.52 30.04
C GLU A 351 -11.17 16.53 29.19
N LEU A 352 -9.83 16.60 29.21
CA LEU A 352 -8.97 15.74 28.40
C LEU A 352 -9.17 14.25 28.71
N PRO A 353 -9.13 13.78 29.98
CA PRO A 353 -9.37 12.37 30.28
C PRO A 353 -10.74 11.87 29.80
N ALA A 354 -11.78 12.69 29.95
CA ALA A 354 -13.12 12.33 29.54
C ALA A 354 -13.26 12.31 28.01
N LEU A 355 -12.68 13.28 27.30
CA LEU A 355 -12.66 13.32 25.84
C LEU A 355 -11.88 12.13 25.25
N VAL A 356 -10.82 11.66 25.91
CA VAL A 356 -10.15 10.42 25.51
C VAL A 356 -11.09 9.21 25.64
N GLY A 357 -11.88 9.11 26.71
CA GLY A 357 -12.94 8.11 26.85
C GLY A 357 -14.04 8.22 25.77
N ASP A 358 -14.27 9.43 25.28
CA ASP A 358 -15.19 9.73 24.17
C ASP A 358 -14.58 9.48 22.79
N GLY A 359 -13.29 9.12 22.70
CA GLY A 359 -12.59 8.70 21.47
C GLY A 359 -11.65 9.73 20.84
N TYR A 360 -11.37 10.85 21.53
CA TYR A 360 -10.39 11.85 21.11
C TYR A 360 -9.00 11.51 21.66
N THR A 361 -8.40 10.46 21.12
CA THR A 361 -7.25 9.76 21.72
C THR A 361 -5.87 10.35 21.41
N SER A 362 -5.80 11.60 20.95
CA SER A 362 -4.54 12.26 20.61
C SER A 362 -4.68 13.77 20.59
N PHE A 363 -3.63 14.46 21.04
CA PHE A 363 -3.60 15.91 21.21
C PHE A 363 -2.47 16.52 20.39
N LYS A 364 -2.57 17.82 20.10
CA LYS A 364 -1.54 18.60 19.44
C LYS A 364 -1.13 19.76 20.33
N VAL A 365 0.16 19.98 20.47
CA VAL A 365 0.74 21.13 21.18
C VAL A 365 1.71 21.87 20.27
N PHE A 366 1.88 23.16 20.53
CA PHE A 366 2.78 24.03 19.79
C PHE A 366 3.85 24.59 20.71
N MET A 367 5.10 24.56 20.24
CA MET A 367 6.23 25.23 20.88
C MET A 367 6.49 26.63 20.30
N THR A 368 5.57 27.12 19.46
CA THR A 368 5.61 28.43 18.79
C THR A 368 4.19 28.99 18.57
N TYR A 369 4.11 30.15 17.92
CA TYR A 369 2.92 30.99 17.68
C TYR A 369 2.30 31.61 18.93
N ASP A 370 2.08 32.92 18.89
CA ASP A 370 1.58 33.70 20.05
C ASP A 370 0.28 33.11 20.63
N ASP A 371 -0.65 32.69 19.78
CA ASP A 371 -1.95 32.19 20.22
C ASP A 371 -1.91 30.74 20.75
N MET A 372 -0.87 29.97 20.40
CA MET A 372 -0.83 28.51 20.60
C MET A 372 0.35 28.00 21.43
N VAL A 373 1.39 28.81 21.62
CA VAL A 373 2.62 28.41 22.30
C VAL A 373 2.35 27.98 23.74
N LEU A 374 2.87 26.80 24.11
CA LEU A 374 2.98 26.37 25.48
C LEU A 374 4.43 26.52 25.95
N ASN A 375 4.61 27.01 27.18
CA ASN A 375 5.92 26.98 27.82
C ASN A 375 6.28 25.56 28.29
N ASP A 376 7.53 25.33 28.70
CA ASP A 376 7.99 23.99 29.10
C ASP A 376 7.20 23.39 30.27
N ARG A 377 6.74 24.21 31.22
CA ARG A 377 5.93 23.72 32.34
C ARG A 377 4.55 23.25 31.85
N GLU A 378 3.90 24.04 31.00
CA GLU A 378 2.62 23.70 30.38
C GLU A 378 2.72 22.44 29.50
N LEU A 379 3.81 22.28 28.74
CA LEU A 379 4.07 21.05 27.97
C LEU A 379 4.17 19.82 28.88
N LEU A 380 4.93 19.90 29.97
CA LEU A 380 5.07 18.79 30.93
C LEU A 380 3.73 18.41 31.56
N GLU A 381 2.88 19.38 31.88
CA GLU A 381 1.54 19.13 32.44
C GLU A 381 0.60 18.45 31.43
N VAL A 382 0.65 18.84 30.15
CA VAL A 382 -0.07 18.13 29.07
C VAL A 382 0.48 16.71 28.89
N PHE A 383 1.79 16.53 28.93
CA PHE A 383 2.45 15.23 28.74
C PHE A 383 2.10 14.27 29.89
N GLU A 384 2.11 14.74 31.13
CA GLU A 384 1.68 13.98 32.30
C GLU A 384 0.21 13.56 32.18
N CYS A 385 -0.68 14.47 31.79
CA CYS A 385 -2.09 14.16 31.56
C CYS A 385 -2.26 13.09 30.46
N ALA A 386 -1.58 13.27 29.31
CA ALA A 386 -1.64 12.35 28.18
C ALA A 386 -1.13 10.95 28.56
N ARG A 387 -0.06 10.88 29.36
CA ARG A 387 0.45 9.62 29.92
C ARG A 387 -0.60 8.91 30.76
N GLY A 388 -1.31 9.65 31.61
CA GLY A 388 -2.36 9.15 32.50
C GLY A 388 -3.56 8.57 31.73
N CYS A 389 -4.01 9.26 30.68
CA CYS A 389 -5.15 8.84 29.86
C CYS A 389 -4.78 7.98 28.63
N ARG A 390 -3.49 7.67 28.41
CA ARG A 390 -3.00 6.89 27.26
C ARG A 390 -3.30 7.54 25.91
N ALA A 391 -3.12 8.86 25.83
CA ALA A 391 -3.21 9.61 24.57
C ALA A 391 -1.84 9.79 23.92
N LEU A 392 -1.81 9.92 22.60
CA LEU A 392 -0.62 10.29 21.85
C LEU A 392 -0.52 11.82 21.75
N VAL A 393 0.66 12.40 21.98
CA VAL A 393 0.86 13.85 21.83
C VAL A 393 1.64 14.17 20.56
N MET A 394 1.03 14.95 19.69
CA MET A 394 1.63 15.50 18.48
C MET A 394 2.26 16.85 18.82
N VAL A 395 3.51 17.08 18.42
CA VAL A 395 4.27 18.28 18.78
C VAL A 395 4.71 19.01 17.52
N HIS A 396 4.22 20.24 17.35
CA HIS A 396 4.86 21.19 16.42
C HIS A 396 6.09 21.77 17.12
N ALA A 397 7.27 21.37 16.64
CA ALA A 397 8.54 21.61 17.32
C ALA A 397 9.37 22.66 16.57
N GLU A 398 9.09 23.95 16.79
CA GLU A 398 9.96 25.06 16.42
C GLU A 398 10.12 26.02 17.60
N GLY A 399 11.33 26.52 17.85
CA GLY A 399 11.61 27.38 19.01
C GLY A 399 11.03 28.80 18.89
N TYR A 400 9.97 29.09 19.65
CA TYR A 400 9.27 30.39 19.68
C TYR A 400 10.16 31.64 19.72
N ASP A 401 11.01 31.78 20.75
CA ASP A 401 11.84 32.98 20.93
C ASP A 401 12.93 33.09 19.85
N ALA A 402 13.45 31.97 19.38
CA ALA A 402 14.43 31.94 18.30
C ALA A 402 13.82 32.46 16.99
N ILE A 403 12.59 32.05 16.66
CA ILE A 403 11.85 32.55 15.49
C ILE A 403 11.61 34.05 15.61
N LYS A 404 11.16 34.53 16.78
CA LYS A 404 10.93 35.96 17.00
C LYS A 404 12.20 36.78 16.84
N PHE A 405 13.28 36.36 17.49
CA PHE A 405 14.59 37.00 17.38
C PHE A 405 15.05 37.09 15.92
N MET A 406 14.96 35.99 15.17
CA MET A 406 15.35 35.94 13.77
C MET A 406 14.44 36.81 12.88
N THR A 407 13.13 36.79 13.13
CA THR A 407 12.15 37.61 12.41
C THR A 407 12.45 39.10 12.59
N GLU A 408 12.59 39.56 13.83
CA GLU A 408 12.91 40.97 14.14
C GLU A 408 14.26 41.40 13.57
N ARG A 409 15.25 40.50 13.59
CA ARG A 409 16.56 40.75 12.97
C ARG A 409 16.45 40.94 11.47
N LEU A 410 15.65 40.12 10.78
CA LEU A 410 15.44 40.20 9.33
C LEU A 410 14.64 41.45 8.95
N GLU A 411 13.57 41.77 9.67
CA GLU A 411 12.77 42.98 9.43
C GLU A 411 13.61 44.25 9.61
N ARG A 412 14.45 44.34 10.67
CA ARG A 412 15.39 45.47 10.85
C ARG A 412 16.41 45.60 9.74
N ALA A 413 16.74 44.50 9.07
CA ALA A 413 17.63 44.48 7.91
C ALA A 413 16.91 44.73 6.58
N GLY A 414 15.60 45.07 6.60
CA GLY A 414 14.79 45.27 5.40
C GLY A 414 14.48 43.99 4.62
N LYS A 415 14.69 42.82 5.23
CA LYS A 415 14.51 41.50 4.61
C LYS A 415 13.09 40.99 4.87
N THR A 416 12.12 41.50 4.11
CA THR A 416 10.68 41.30 4.36
C THR A 416 9.98 40.38 3.35
N ALA A 417 10.64 40.00 2.25
CA ALA A 417 10.06 39.11 1.24
C ALA A 417 9.80 37.68 1.76
N PRO A 418 8.83 36.93 1.20
CA PRO A 418 8.48 35.57 1.63
C PRO A 418 9.64 34.58 1.78
N TYR A 419 10.67 34.64 0.93
CA TYR A 419 11.91 33.85 1.08
C TYR A 419 12.52 33.92 2.50
N TYR A 420 12.45 35.08 3.16
CA TYR A 420 13.00 35.28 4.50
C TYR A 420 12.18 34.61 5.60
N HIS A 421 10.97 34.12 5.30
CA HIS A 421 10.23 33.20 6.17
C HIS A 421 11.05 31.95 6.46
N GLY A 422 11.66 31.35 5.42
CA GLY A 422 12.57 30.22 5.54
C GLY A 422 13.81 30.55 6.38
N VAL A 423 14.43 31.70 6.10
CA VAL A 423 15.64 32.17 6.80
C VAL A 423 15.37 32.49 8.28
N SER A 424 14.14 32.88 8.63
CA SER A 424 13.75 33.16 10.02
C SER A 424 13.61 31.91 10.88
N ARG A 425 13.52 30.73 10.26
CA ARG A 425 13.29 29.44 10.92
C ARG A 425 14.32 28.40 10.47
N PRO A 426 15.65 28.62 10.56
CA PRO A 426 16.63 27.64 10.10
C PRO A 426 16.49 26.29 10.83
N GLU A 427 17.02 25.18 10.27
CA GLU A 427 16.84 23.82 10.83
C GLU A 427 17.16 23.72 12.33
N ILE A 428 18.13 24.48 12.83
CA ILE A 428 18.50 24.53 14.25
C ILE A 428 17.32 24.91 15.18
N VAL A 429 16.38 25.73 14.69
CA VAL A 429 15.18 26.14 15.44
C VAL A 429 14.23 24.97 15.62
N GLU A 430 14.12 24.11 14.61
CA GLU A 430 13.32 22.89 14.66
C GLU A 430 14.05 21.81 15.49
N ARG A 431 15.36 21.66 15.30
CA ARG A 431 16.21 20.72 16.05
C ARG A 431 16.14 20.95 17.55
N GLU A 432 16.32 22.18 18.01
CA GLU A 432 16.31 22.53 19.43
C GLU A 432 14.97 22.17 20.06
N ALA A 433 13.88 22.60 19.44
CA ALA A 433 12.53 22.34 19.94
C ALA A 433 12.20 20.84 19.91
N ALA A 434 12.59 20.12 18.86
CA ALA A 434 12.39 18.67 18.77
C ALA A 434 13.16 17.95 19.89
N HIS A 435 14.42 18.30 20.12
CA HIS A 435 15.21 17.73 21.20
C HIS A 435 14.59 18.03 22.58
N ARG A 436 14.15 19.26 22.81
CA ARG A 436 13.51 19.67 24.08
C ARG A 436 12.19 18.95 24.31
N ALA A 437 11.35 18.80 23.29
CA ALA A 437 10.12 18.00 23.39
C ALA A 437 10.43 16.52 23.69
N ILE A 438 11.44 15.95 23.04
CA ILE A 438 11.91 14.59 23.31
C ILE A 438 12.40 14.45 24.75
N SER A 439 13.15 15.41 25.29
CA SER A 439 13.61 15.41 26.68
C SER A 439 12.44 15.45 27.67
N HIS A 440 11.41 16.27 27.39
CA HIS A 440 10.20 16.33 28.22
C HIS A 440 9.40 15.02 28.16
N ALA A 441 9.35 14.39 26.99
CA ALA A 441 8.72 13.09 26.82
C ALA A 441 9.48 11.97 27.54
N GLU A 442 10.82 12.03 27.55
CA GLU A 442 11.68 11.13 28.33
C GLU A 442 11.35 11.22 29.83
N LEU A 443 11.19 12.45 30.34
CA LEU A 443 10.90 12.69 31.75
C LEU A 443 9.52 12.14 32.19
N THR A 444 8.55 12.16 31.28
CA THR A 444 7.15 11.80 31.55
C THR A 444 6.75 10.42 31.05
N ASP A 445 7.64 9.72 30.34
CA ASP A 445 7.39 8.43 29.66
C ASP A 445 6.17 8.48 28.72
N VAL A 446 5.84 9.66 28.18
CA VAL A 446 4.72 9.84 27.25
C VAL A 446 5.17 9.56 25.82
N PRO A 447 4.38 8.82 25.02
CA PRO A 447 4.66 8.68 23.61
C PRO A 447 4.32 9.98 22.87
N ILE A 448 5.23 10.41 22.00
CA ILE A 448 5.05 11.63 21.19
C ILE A 448 5.25 11.38 19.70
N MET A 449 4.56 12.19 18.89
CA MET A 449 4.73 12.31 17.45
C MET A 449 5.31 13.69 17.14
N ILE A 450 6.56 13.75 16.66
CA ILE A 450 7.10 14.98 16.08
C ILE A 450 6.56 15.08 14.65
N VAL A 451 5.68 16.05 14.44
CA VAL A 451 4.94 16.21 13.18
C VAL A 451 5.73 17.00 12.14
N HIS A 452 5.32 16.91 10.86
CA HIS A 452 5.80 17.70 9.71
C HIS A 452 7.30 18.03 9.75
N VAL A 453 8.13 17.01 9.97
CA VAL A 453 9.60 17.12 10.09
C VAL A 453 10.17 17.49 8.74
N SER A 454 10.91 18.59 8.69
CA SER A 454 11.27 19.25 7.43
C SER A 454 12.71 19.06 6.98
N GLY A 455 13.59 18.61 7.88
CA GLY A 455 15.02 18.56 7.62
C GLY A 455 15.79 17.53 8.43
N ARG A 456 17.10 17.47 8.16
CA ARG A 456 18.02 16.49 8.73
C ARG A 456 18.10 16.62 10.24
N GLU A 457 18.27 17.83 10.75
CA GLU A 457 18.66 18.02 12.14
C GLU A 457 17.59 17.52 13.13
N ALA A 458 16.30 17.80 12.86
CA ALA A 458 15.19 17.33 13.68
C ALA A 458 14.93 15.83 13.50
N MET A 459 15.02 15.32 12.26
CA MET A 459 14.94 13.89 11.97
C MET A 459 16.00 13.08 12.76
N GLU A 460 17.22 13.61 12.87
CA GLU A 460 18.28 12.96 13.63
C GLU A 460 18.02 12.91 15.13
N GLN A 461 17.27 13.87 15.70
CA GLN A 461 16.83 13.80 17.10
C GLN A 461 15.81 12.68 17.31
N ILE A 462 14.87 12.51 16.38
CA ILE A 462 13.88 11.42 16.41
C ILE A 462 14.60 10.07 16.33
N ARG A 463 15.50 9.92 15.35
CA ARG A 463 16.30 8.70 15.18
C ARG A 463 17.15 8.39 16.42
N TRP A 464 17.77 9.41 17.02
CA TRP A 464 18.52 9.27 18.26
C TRP A 464 17.64 8.74 19.40
N ALA A 465 16.43 9.28 19.57
CA ALA A 465 15.48 8.83 20.59
C ALA A 465 15.01 7.39 20.34
N GLN A 466 14.68 7.05 19.09
CA GLN A 466 14.27 5.71 18.68
C GLN A 466 15.37 4.66 18.94
N ASN A 467 16.64 5.00 18.66
CA ASN A 467 17.79 4.12 18.94
C ASN A 467 18.00 3.87 20.44
N ARG A 468 17.46 4.74 21.31
CA ARG A 468 17.45 4.56 22.77
C ARG A 468 16.22 3.81 23.26
N GLY A 469 15.35 3.33 22.36
CA GLY A 469 14.11 2.63 22.69
C GLY A 469 12.98 3.54 23.17
N MET A 470 13.11 4.87 22.98
CA MET A 470 12.07 5.82 23.39
C MET A 470 10.85 5.72 22.47
N LYS A 471 9.66 6.00 23.01
CA LYS A 471 8.38 6.02 22.26
C LYS A 471 8.21 7.34 21.48
N VAL A 472 9.16 7.64 20.61
CA VAL A 472 9.17 8.85 19.78
C VAL A 472 8.95 8.47 18.32
N TYR A 473 7.94 9.08 17.71
CA TYR A 473 7.51 8.84 16.34
C TYR A 473 7.70 10.10 15.50
N GLY A 474 7.86 9.92 14.19
CA GLY A 474 8.03 11.01 13.23
C GLY A 474 6.98 10.97 12.11
N GLU A 475 6.62 12.16 11.65
CA GLU A 475 5.84 12.38 10.44
C GLU A 475 6.57 13.37 9.53
N THR A 476 6.50 13.15 8.22
CA THR A 476 6.90 14.14 7.22
C THR A 476 5.81 14.29 6.16
N CYS A 477 6.01 15.22 5.20
CA CYS A 477 4.96 15.72 4.32
C CYS A 477 5.49 15.95 2.88
N PRO A 478 4.61 16.03 1.86
CA PRO A 478 5.03 16.13 0.47
C PRO A 478 5.87 17.35 0.12
N GLN A 479 5.64 18.49 0.81
CA GLN A 479 6.47 19.69 0.64
C GLN A 479 7.95 19.44 0.94
N TYR A 480 8.30 18.49 1.80
CA TYR A 480 9.69 18.25 2.19
C TYR A 480 10.42 17.24 1.29
N ILE A 481 9.71 16.63 0.34
CA ILE A 481 10.30 15.79 -0.70
C ILE A 481 10.16 16.37 -2.11
N ALA A 482 9.33 17.40 -2.29
CA ALA A 482 9.01 18.00 -3.59
C ALA A 482 9.40 19.48 -3.72
N LEU A 483 9.42 20.24 -2.62
CA LEU A 483 9.64 21.70 -2.63
C LEU A 483 10.92 22.06 -1.90
N THR A 484 11.48 23.22 -2.25
CA THR A 484 12.68 23.79 -1.64
C THR A 484 12.46 25.23 -1.19
N ALA A 485 13.39 25.76 -0.40
CA ALA A 485 13.41 27.16 0.00
C ALA A 485 13.47 28.11 -1.21
N ASP A 486 13.95 27.65 -2.37
CA ASP A 486 14.04 28.44 -3.59
C ASP A 486 12.67 28.71 -4.21
N ASP A 487 11.66 27.87 -3.97
CA ASP A 487 10.28 28.12 -4.39
C ASP A 487 9.74 29.41 -3.75
N MET A 488 10.13 29.71 -2.51
CA MET A 488 9.75 30.95 -1.81
C MET A 488 10.48 32.21 -2.34
N LYS A 489 11.38 32.09 -3.33
CA LYS A 489 11.97 33.25 -4.02
C LYS A 489 11.04 33.86 -5.08
N GLY A 490 9.93 33.19 -5.40
CA GLY A 490 9.00 33.65 -6.45
C GLY A 490 9.54 33.42 -7.87
N LEU A 491 10.31 32.36 -8.07
CA LEU A 491 10.91 32.02 -9.37
C LEU A 491 10.05 31.03 -10.19
N ASN A 492 9.03 30.44 -9.56
CA ASN A 492 8.19 29.39 -10.14
C ASN A 492 6.75 29.89 -10.40
N MET A 493 5.83 29.71 -9.46
CA MET A 493 4.38 29.90 -9.69
C MET A 493 3.82 31.30 -9.36
N ASP A 494 4.57 32.15 -8.68
CA ASP A 494 4.15 33.49 -8.31
C ASP A 494 5.35 34.43 -8.19
N GLU A 495 5.10 35.74 -8.29
CA GLU A 495 6.15 36.76 -8.17
C GLU A 495 6.61 36.97 -6.71
N SER A 496 5.88 36.42 -5.74
CA SER A 496 6.10 36.70 -4.31
C SER A 496 6.79 35.57 -3.55
N GLY A 497 6.60 34.30 -3.93
CA GLY A 497 6.98 33.12 -3.16
C GLY A 497 6.00 32.78 -2.03
N GLY A 498 4.91 33.55 -1.86
CA GLY A 498 3.95 33.40 -0.77
C GLY A 498 3.19 32.08 -0.81
N LYS A 499 2.92 31.55 -2.01
CA LYS A 499 2.23 30.26 -2.24
C LYS A 499 2.92 29.07 -1.56
N TYR A 500 4.21 29.18 -1.26
CA TYR A 500 5.03 28.11 -0.67
C TYR A 500 5.29 28.30 0.83
N VAL A 501 4.76 29.36 1.43
CA VAL A 501 4.96 29.66 2.86
C VAL A 501 4.15 28.69 3.72
N CYS A 502 4.85 27.77 4.39
CA CYS A 502 4.39 26.92 5.48
C CYS A 502 5.45 26.83 6.60
N SER A 503 5.13 26.18 7.72
CA SER A 503 6.01 26.08 8.88
C SER A 503 5.94 24.67 9.50
N PRO A 504 7.07 23.96 9.66
CA PRO A 504 8.41 24.38 9.24
C PRO A 504 8.51 24.57 7.71
N PRO A 505 9.33 25.50 7.23
CA PRO A 505 9.39 25.85 5.82
C PRO A 505 10.14 24.79 4.99
N PRO A 506 9.87 24.66 3.67
CA PRO A 506 10.69 23.86 2.78
C PRO A 506 12.17 24.28 2.87
N ARG A 507 13.05 23.28 2.81
CA ARG A 507 14.49 23.40 3.05
C ARG A 507 15.28 23.33 1.74
N ASP A 508 16.55 22.98 1.77
CA ASP A 508 17.32 22.76 0.55
C ASP A 508 17.21 21.30 0.04
N HIS A 509 17.83 21.02 -1.10
CA HIS A 509 17.85 19.66 -1.67
C HIS A 509 18.59 18.64 -0.80
N ALA A 510 19.56 19.06 0.02
CA ALA A 510 20.26 18.15 0.93
C ALA A 510 19.34 17.69 2.07
N SER A 511 18.47 18.58 2.54
CA SER A 511 17.39 18.27 3.47
C SER A 511 16.33 17.37 2.83
N GLN A 512 15.93 17.60 1.56
CA GLN A 512 15.03 16.68 0.86
C GLN A 512 15.59 15.24 0.82
N GLU A 513 16.87 15.10 0.47
CA GLU A 513 17.53 13.79 0.45
C GLU A 513 17.65 13.20 1.87
N ALA A 514 17.83 14.03 2.90
CA ALA A 514 17.78 13.58 4.28
C ALA A 514 16.40 13.03 4.66
N ILE A 515 15.31 13.70 4.27
CA ILE A 515 13.95 13.22 4.50
C ILE A 515 13.70 11.89 3.79
N TRP A 516 14.19 11.72 2.56
CA TRP A 516 14.16 10.42 1.87
C TRP A 516 14.93 9.33 2.63
N GLN A 517 16.10 9.64 3.18
CA GLN A 517 16.85 8.72 4.05
C GLN A 517 16.05 8.36 5.30
N GLY A 518 15.30 9.30 5.89
CA GLY A 518 14.41 9.05 7.02
C GLY A 518 13.25 8.13 6.68
N LEU A 519 12.63 8.32 5.50
CA LEU A 519 11.55 7.47 5.01
C LEU A 519 12.03 6.03 4.81
N THR A 520 13.17 5.83 4.13
CA THR A 520 13.72 4.49 3.85
C THR A 520 14.32 3.81 5.08
N ALA A 521 14.80 4.59 6.05
CA ALA A 521 15.29 4.05 7.33
C ALA A 521 14.18 3.80 8.37
N GLY A 522 12.92 4.08 8.04
CA GLY A 522 11.78 3.87 8.96
C GLY A 522 11.73 4.85 10.14
N VAL A 523 12.39 6.02 10.04
CA VAL A 523 12.33 7.07 11.07
C VAL A 523 10.90 7.63 11.17
N PHE A 524 10.24 7.78 10.03
CA PHE A 524 8.87 8.27 9.92
C PHE A 524 7.87 7.12 9.88
N GLN A 525 6.79 7.24 10.66
CA GLN A 525 5.70 6.27 10.68
C GLN A 525 4.56 6.70 9.76
N THR A 526 4.34 8.00 9.57
CA THR A 526 3.25 8.53 8.77
C THR A 526 3.73 9.57 7.77
N PHE A 527 3.08 9.60 6.61
CA PHE A 527 3.26 10.63 5.59
C PHE A 527 1.94 11.36 5.37
N SER A 528 1.82 12.55 5.97
CA SER A 528 0.59 13.36 6.01
C SER A 528 0.71 14.59 5.12
N SER A 529 -0.39 15.27 4.78
CA SER A 529 -0.30 16.45 3.91
C SER A 529 0.07 17.75 4.62
N ASP A 530 -0.28 17.90 5.90
CA ASP A 530 -0.34 19.20 6.57
C ASP A 530 -1.18 20.21 5.74
N HIS A 531 -2.29 19.73 5.18
CA HIS A 531 -3.15 20.54 4.32
C HIS A 531 -3.76 21.69 5.12
N CYS A 532 -3.30 22.91 4.84
CA CYS A 532 -3.70 24.13 5.53
C CYS A 532 -3.79 25.29 4.52
N PRO A 533 -4.78 25.29 3.62
CA PRO A 533 -4.79 26.16 2.45
C PRO A 533 -5.34 27.56 2.73
N PHE A 534 -4.77 28.53 2.02
CA PHE A 534 -5.24 29.91 1.94
C PHE A 534 -5.23 30.35 0.49
N MET A 535 -6.20 31.14 0.05
CA MET A 535 -6.25 31.67 -1.31
C MET A 535 -5.00 32.48 -1.62
N ASP A 536 -4.54 32.50 -2.86
CA ASP A 536 -3.45 33.39 -3.30
C ASP A 536 -3.90 34.86 -3.41
N GLY A 537 -5.18 35.16 -3.25
CA GLY A 537 -5.76 36.50 -3.39
C GLY A 537 -5.39 37.52 -2.29
N VAL A 538 -5.98 38.71 -2.41
CA VAL A 538 -5.85 39.83 -1.44
C VAL A 538 -6.43 39.52 -0.06
N ASP A 539 -7.29 38.51 0.03
CA ASP A 539 -7.85 38.02 1.30
C ASP A 539 -7.07 36.82 1.84
N GLY A 540 -5.91 36.49 1.24
CA GLY A 540 -5.08 35.33 1.58
C GLY A 540 -3.58 35.64 1.54
N LYS A 541 -2.82 34.87 0.76
CA LYS A 541 -1.34 34.93 0.68
C LYS A 541 -0.81 36.31 0.27
N ARG A 542 -1.59 37.11 -0.49
CA ARG A 542 -1.21 38.45 -0.96
C ARG A 542 -1.96 39.58 -0.26
N SER A 543 -2.38 39.38 0.99
CA SER A 543 -3.03 40.42 1.78
C SER A 543 -2.18 41.70 1.92
N PRO A 544 -2.81 42.87 2.15
CA PRO A 544 -2.07 44.12 2.33
C PRO A 544 -0.97 44.05 3.39
N LYS A 545 -1.21 43.30 4.49
CA LYS A 545 -0.19 43.06 5.53
C LYS A 545 0.88 42.07 5.06
N ALA A 546 0.52 41.01 4.34
CA ALA A 546 1.48 40.05 3.78
C ALA A 546 2.51 40.72 2.83
N LYS A 547 2.10 41.81 2.16
CA LYS A 547 3.01 42.62 1.33
C LYS A 547 4.03 43.44 2.14
N THR A 548 3.80 43.69 3.42
CA THR A 548 4.73 44.48 4.25
C THR A 548 5.80 43.62 4.89
N SER A 549 5.50 42.35 5.20
CA SER A 549 6.44 41.41 5.80
C SER A 549 5.97 39.97 5.67
N PHE A 550 6.91 39.06 5.43
CA PHE A 550 6.69 37.61 5.36
C PHE A 550 5.97 37.05 6.59
N LYS A 551 6.13 37.69 7.77
CA LYS A 551 5.46 37.23 9.00
C LYS A 551 3.94 37.29 8.94
N TRP A 552 3.40 38.09 8.01
CA TRP A 552 1.96 38.25 7.81
C TRP A 552 1.41 37.39 6.67
N VAL A 553 2.27 36.65 5.95
CA VAL A 553 1.80 35.65 4.99
C VAL A 553 1.20 34.49 5.80
N PRO A 554 -0.08 34.13 5.59
CA PRO A 554 -0.69 33.05 6.33
C PRO A 554 0.05 31.74 6.05
N ASN A 555 0.29 30.96 7.10
CA ASN A 555 1.14 29.77 7.06
C ASN A 555 0.33 28.52 6.72
N GLY A 556 0.77 27.80 5.69
CA GLY A 556 0.13 26.56 5.25
C GLY A 556 -0.10 26.51 3.75
N ILE A 557 -0.14 25.31 3.18
CA ILE A 557 -0.33 25.08 1.74
C ILE A 557 -1.32 23.91 1.52
N PRO A 558 -2.00 23.83 0.37
CA PRO A 558 -2.84 22.67 0.07
C PRO A 558 -2.00 21.44 -0.26
N GLY A 559 -2.35 20.27 0.31
CA GLY A 559 -1.73 18.99 -0.09
C GLY A 559 -2.57 17.72 0.03
N VAL A 560 -3.79 17.75 0.60
CA VAL A 560 -4.58 16.54 0.90
C VAL A 560 -4.84 15.68 -0.34
N GLU A 561 -5.10 16.31 -1.49
CA GLU A 561 -5.40 15.64 -2.75
C GLU A 561 -4.15 15.09 -3.45
N THR A 562 -3.03 15.80 -3.35
CA THR A 562 -1.79 15.43 -4.06
C THR A 562 -0.90 14.50 -3.25
N ARG A 563 -1.12 14.37 -1.94
CA ARG A 563 -0.26 13.62 -0.99
C ARG A 563 0.16 12.25 -1.50
N MET A 564 -0.79 11.42 -1.90
CA MET A 564 -0.53 10.05 -2.35
C MET A 564 0.19 10.03 -3.71
N ALA A 565 -0.20 10.90 -4.65
CA ALA A 565 0.43 10.97 -5.97
C ALA A 565 1.89 11.46 -5.90
N VAL A 566 2.18 12.43 -5.02
CA VAL A 566 3.55 12.92 -4.81
C VAL A 566 4.43 11.84 -4.19
N LEU A 567 3.96 11.16 -3.12
CA LEU A 567 4.75 10.09 -2.49
C LEU A 567 4.96 8.91 -3.44
N TRP A 568 3.93 8.51 -4.19
CA TRP A 568 4.08 7.43 -5.17
C TRP A 568 5.05 7.85 -6.29
N GLY A 569 4.82 9.01 -6.91
CA GLY A 569 5.57 9.46 -8.08
C GLY A 569 7.04 9.73 -7.81
N LEU A 570 7.37 10.26 -6.63
CA LEU A 570 8.76 10.52 -6.22
C LEU A 570 9.39 9.37 -5.44
N GLY A 571 8.57 8.49 -4.85
CA GLY A 571 9.01 7.36 -4.04
C GLY A 571 8.99 6.03 -4.80
N VAL A 572 7.79 5.48 -4.99
CA VAL A 572 7.59 4.14 -5.58
C VAL A 572 8.03 4.10 -7.04
N ALA A 573 7.57 5.05 -7.86
CA ALA A 573 7.88 5.06 -9.29
C ALA A 573 9.37 5.28 -9.58
N GLN A 574 10.10 5.89 -8.65
CA GLN A 574 11.55 6.09 -8.73
C GLN A 574 12.37 5.00 -8.02
N GLY A 575 11.71 3.99 -7.43
CA GLY A 575 12.36 2.89 -6.74
C GLY A 575 13.00 3.26 -5.40
N ARG A 576 12.58 4.37 -4.76
CA ARG A 576 13.08 4.77 -3.43
C ARG A 576 12.42 3.99 -2.29
N ILE A 577 11.13 3.67 -2.43
CA ILE A 577 10.35 2.85 -1.48
C ILE A 577 9.50 1.83 -2.24
N GLY A 578 9.14 0.72 -1.60
CA GLY A 578 8.24 -0.30 -2.15
C GLY A 578 6.76 0.05 -2.01
N MET A 579 5.90 -0.71 -2.71
CA MET A 579 4.44 -0.51 -2.67
C MET A 579 3.85 -0.77 -1.26
N ASN A 580 4.36 -1.77 -0.54
CA ASN A 580 3.91 -2.06 0.82
C ASN A 580 4.29 -0.94 1.81
N GLU A 581 5.46 -0.32 1.63
CA GLU A 581 5.89 0.83 2.42
C GLU A 581 5.01 2.06 2.13
N PHE A 582 4.64 2.28 0.86
CA PHE A 582 3.67 3.30 0.48
C PHE A 582 2.33 3.10 1.19
N VAL A 583 1.77 1.88 1.18
CA VAL A 583 0.52 1.56 1.90
C VAL A 583 0.69 1.80 3.40
N ALA A 584 1.81 1.37 3.99
CA ALA A 584 2.08 1.58 5.41
C ALA A 584 2.10 3.08 5.77
N LEU A 585 2.87 3.88 5.03
CA LEU A 585 3.07 5.31 5.25
C LEU A 585 1.81 6.15 4.98
N THR A 586 0.88 5.67 4.15
CA THR A 586 -0.29 6.46 3.73
C THR A 586 -1.62 6.00 4.32
N SER A 587 -1.66 4.82 4.96
CA SER A 587 -2.89 4.24 5.51
C SER A 587 -2.66 3.41 6.79
N THR A 588 -1.98 2.26 6.71
CA THR A 588 -1.93 1.28 7.81
C THR A 588 -1.31 1.86 9.08
N ASN A 589 -0.22 2.63 8.98
CA ASN A 589 0.43 3.20 10.15
C ASN A 589 -0.45 4.29 10.76
N HIS A 590 -1.10 5.15 9.97
CA HIS A 590 -2.07 6.12 10.49
C HIS A 590 -3.19 5.41 11.27
N ALA A 591 -3.74 4.33 10.72
CA ALA A 591 -4.81 3.59 11.38
C ALA A 591 -4.38 3.01 12.73
N LYS A 592 -3.19 2.41 12.79
CA LYS A 592 -2.65 1.88 14.05
C LYS A 592 -2.28 3.00 15.02
N MET A 593 -1.59 4.05 14.56
CA MET A 593 -1.14 5.16 15.41
C MET A 593 -2.28 5.91 16.08
N TYR A 594 -3.41 6.09 15.39
CA TYR A 594 -4.51 6.91 15.87
C TYR A 594 -5.75 6.10 16.25
N GLY A 595 -5.64 4.79 16.44
CA GLY A 595 -6.71 3.97 17.02
C GLY A 595 -7.91 3.72 16.08
N LEU A 596 -7.66 3.69 14.78
CA LEU A 596 -8.64 3.29 13.76
C LEU A 596 -8.51 1.81 13.36
N TYR A 597 -7.42 1.13 13.73
CA TYR A 597 -7.19 -0.28 13.45
C TYR A 597 -7.95 -1.19 14.45
N PRO A 598 -8.55 -2.32 14.03
CA PRO A 598 -8.56 -2.92 12.69
C PRO A 598 -9.77 -2.53 11.83
N LYS A 599 -10.38 -1.35 12.04
CA LYS A 599 -11.51 -0.90 11.22
C LYS A 599 -11.05 -0.30 9.88
N LYS A 600 -9.91 0.40 9.86
CA LYS A 600 -9.35 1.04 8.65
C LYS A 600 -7.89 0.66 8.39
N GLY A 601 -7.42 0.95 7.18
CA GLY A 601 -6.00 0.87 6.82
C GLY A 601 -5.49 -0.52 6.41
N SER A 602 -6.39 -1.45 6.05
CA SER A 602 -6.07 -2.75 5.45
C SER A 602 -7.21 -3.22 4.54
N ILE A 603 -6.92 -4.17 3.65
CA ILE A 603 -7.93 -4.93 2.90
C ILE A 603 -7.96 -6.33 3.50
N ALA A 604 -8.98 -6.62 4.30
CA ALA A 604 -9.26 -7.94 4.85
C ALA A 604 -10.71 -7.99 5.35
N PRO A 605 -11.32 -9.19 5.50
CA PRO A 605 -12.62 -9.32 6.13
C PRO A 605 -12.67 -8.60 7.50
N GLY A 606 -13.72 -7.82 7.72
CA GLY A 606 -13.94 -7.04 8.95
C GLY A 606 -13.43 -5.60 8.92
N PHE A 607 -12.61 -5.21 7.94
CA PHE A 607 -12.27 -3.80 7.69
C PHE A 607 -13.40 -3.10 6.92
N ASP A 608 -13.50 -1.78 7.09
CA ASP A 608 -14.36 -0.95 6.25
C ASP A 608 -13.91 -1.10 4.78
N ALA A 609 -14.87 -1.16 3.86
CA ALA A 609 -14.62 -1.20 2.42
C ALA A 609 -14.21 0.19 1.88
N ASP A 610 -13.12 0.72 2.44
CA ASP A 610 -12.46 1.96 2.05
C ASP A 610 -11.25 1.61 1.18
N ILE A 611 -11.42 1.71 -0.13
CA ILE A 611 -10.52 1.12 -1.13
C ILE A 611 -10.19 2.18 -2.18
N VAL A 612 -8.93 2.21 -2.63
CA VAL A 612 -8.52 2.96 -3.81
C VAL A 612 -8.05 2.00 -4.90
N LEU A 613 -8.55 2.20 -6.12
CA LEU A 613 -7.98 1.62 -7.32
C LEU A 613 -6.97 2.61 -7.88
N TRP A 614 -5.74 2.15 -8.04
CA TRP A 614 -4.59 2.99 -8.39
C TRP A 614 -3.94 2.48 -9.66
N ASP A 615 -3.77 3.33 -10.66
CA ASP A 615 -3.00 2.99 -11.86
C ASP A 615 -1.52 3.30 -11.59
N PRO A 616 -0.65 2.28 -11.46
CA PRO A 616 0.76 2.49 -11.17
C PRO A 616 1.57 3.03 -12.35
N ALA A 617 1.03 2.97 -13.57
CA ALA A 617 1.71 3.33 -14.83
C ALA A 617 1.21 4.65 -15.42
N ARG A 618 0.04 5.16 -14.97
CA ARG A 618 -0.52 6.43 -15.42
C ARG A 618 0.43 7.59 -15.14
N LYS A 619 0.79 8.33 -16.19
CA LYS A 619 1.62 9.53 -16.11
C LYS A 619 0.73 10.75 -16.08
N GLU A 620 0.92 11.59 -15.07
CA GLU A 620 0.18 12.84 -14.92
C GLU A 620 1.14 13.99 -14.63
N THR A 621 0.68 15.20 -14.88
CA THR A 621 1.32 16.42 -14.41
C THR A 621 0.34 17.13 -13.51
N ILE A 622 0.71 17.31 -12.24
CA ILE A 622 -0.15 17.96 -11.26
C ILE A 622 -0.40 19.40 -11.73
N ARG A 623 -1.68 19.78 -11.79
CA ARG A 623 -2.14 21.11 -12.16
C ARG A 623 -3.31 21.51 -11.29
N GLN A 624 -3.45 22.79 -11.01
CA GLN A 624 -4.59 23.33 -10.28
C GLN A 624 -5.92 22.98 -10.95
N ALA A 625 -5.95 22.88 -12.27
CA ALA A 625 -7.15 22.50 -13.04
C ALA A 625 -7.66 21.08 -12.74
N LEU A 626 -6.83 20.24 -12.10
CA LEU A 626 -7.22 18.89 -11.65
C LEU A 626 -7.69 18.86 -10.19
N MET A 627 -7.53 19.95 -9.44
CA MET A 627 -7.78 19.96 -8.00
C MET A 627 -9.26 20.21 -7.69
N HIS A 628 -9.72 19.66 -6.56
CA HIS A 628 -11.12 19.66 -6.13
C HIS A 628 -11.36 20.42 -4.81
N GLY A 629 -10.31 20.96 -4.20
CA GLY A 629 -10.41 21.88 -3.05
C GLY A 629 -10.93 23.27 -3.43
N ALA A 630 -11.06 24.15 -2.44
CA ALA A 630 -11.44 25.55 -2.63
C ALA A 630 -10.25 26.46 -2.95
N CYS A 631 -9.03 26.06 -2.58
CA CYS A 631 -7.82 26.81 -2.86
C CYS A 631 -7.63 27.04 -4.37
N ASP A 632 -7.11 28.20 -4.77
CA ASP A 632 -6.94 28.63 -6.17
C ASP A 632 -5.56 28.30 -6.76
N TYR A 633 -4.75 27.52 -6.04
CA TYR A 633 -3.45 27.02 -6.51
C TYR A 633 -3.09 25.70 -5.80
N THR A 634 -2.16 24.95 -6.40
CA THR A 634 -1.46 23.82 -5.79
C THR A 634 0.03 24.10 -5.76
N PRO A 635 0.76 23.91 -4.65
CA PRO A 635 2.20 24.18 -4.61
C PRO A 635 3.00 23.22 -5.49
N TYR A 636 2.36 22.18 -6.04
CA TYR A 636 2.97 21.17 -6.90
C TYR A 636 2.65 21.37 -8.39
N GLU A 637 2.25 22.58 -8.81
CA GLU A 637 1.93 22.89 -10.21
C GLU A 637 3.10 22.51 -11.13
N GLY A 638 2.81 21.76 -12.19
CA GLY A 638 3.81 21.33 -13.17
C GLY A 638 4.64 20.11 -12.73
N LEU A 639 4.45 19.58 -11.52
CA LEU A 639 5.17 18.38 -11.06
C LEU A 639 4.69 17.15 -11.84
N ALA A 640 5.59 16.53 -12.59
CA ALA A 640 5.33 15.28 -13.29
C ALA A 640 5.42 14.09 -12.32
N VAL A 641 4.37 13.27 -12.28
CA VAL A 641 4.26 12.06 -11.46
C VAL A 641 3.81 10.87 -12.32
N THR A 642 4.21 9.67 -11.92
CA THR A 642 3.69 8.41 -12.46
C THR A 642 3.02 7.69 -11.31
N GLY A 643 1.81 7.17 -11.47
CA GLY A 643 0.95 6.68 -10.39
C GLY A 643 -0.18 7.66 -10.08
N TRP A 644 -1.43 7.24 -10.25
CA TRP A 644 -2.60 8.11 -10.04
C TRP A 644 -3.83 7.34 -9.55
N PRO A 645 -4.69 7.94 -8.69
CA PRO A 645 -5.94 7.30 -8.29
C PRO A 645 -6.93 7.26 -9.47
N VAL A 646 -7.48 6.08 -9.74
CA VAL A 646 -8.52 5.85 -10.76
C VAL A 646 -9.91 5.88 -10.14
N MET A 647 -10.08 5.20 -9.01
CA MET A 647 -11.34 5.14 -8.30
C MET A 647 -11.12 5.15 -6.79
N THR A 648 -11.96 5.86 -6.07
CA THR A 648 -12.01 5.84 -4.61
C THR A 648 -13.37 5.33 -4.16
N ILE A 649 -13.36 4.35 -3.27
CA ILE A 649 -14.52 3.67 -2.71
C ILE A 649 -14.51 3.93 -1.21
N LEU A 650 -15.63 4.42 -0.69
CA LEU A 650 -15.84 4.67 0.73
C LEU A 650 -17.00 3.79 1.21
N LYS A 651 -16.77 2.95 2.22
CA LYS A 651 -17.78 2.05 2.79
C LYS A 651 -18.51 1.23 1.71
N GLY A 652 -17.77 0.77 0.70
CA GLY A 652 -18.28 -0.03 -0.42
C GLY A 652 -18.98 0.76 -1.54
N LYS A 653 -19.09 2.09 -1.42
CA LYS A 653 -19.68 2.97 -2.44
C LYS A 653 -18.58 3.73 -3.19
N PRO A 654 -18.52 3.69 -4.53
CA PRO A 654 -17.65 4.57 -5.30
C PRO A 654 -18.02 6.04 -5.08
N VAL A 655 -17.05 6.83 -4.61
CA VAL A 655 -17.20 8.26 -4.30
C VAL A 655 -16.40 9.17 -5.23
N CYS A 656 -15.39 8.64 -5.92
CA CYS A 656 -14.68 9.33 -7.00
C CYS A 656 -14.28 8.32 -8.08
N GLU A 657 -14.37 8.69 -9.34
CA GLU A 657 -13.96 7.87 -10.50
C GLU A 657 -13.44 8.78 -11.60
N GLU A 658 -12.19 8.58 -12.04
CA GLU A 658 -11.54 9.38 -13.08
C GLU A 658 -11.58 10.89 -12.79
N GLY A 659 -11.34 11.27 -11.53
CA GLY A 659 -11.43 12.65 -11.05
C GLY A 659 -12.86 13.18 -10.92
N ARG A 660 -13.88 12.47 -11.39
CA ARG A 660 -15.28 12.88 -11.20
C ARG A 660 -15.76 12.50 -9.81
N ILE A 661 -16.19 13.50 -9.05
CA ILE A 661 -16.83 13.30 -7.74
C ILE A 661 -18.20 12.64 -7.92
N LEU A 662 -18.37 11.45 -7.34
CA LEU A 662 -19.60 10.66 -7.31
C LEU A 662 -20.28 10.66 -5.93
N GLY A 663 -19.50 10.92 -4.88
CA GLY A 663 -19.99 11.02 -3.52
C GLY A 663 -20.88 12.25 -3.32
N ALA A 664 -21.59 12.28 -2.20
CA ALA A 664 -22.39 13.40 -1.75
C ALA A 664 -21.88 13.95 -0.41
N PRO A 665 -22.08 15.25 -0.13
CA PRO A 665 -21.85 15.78 1.21
C PRO A 665 -22.64 14.98 2.26
N GLY A 666 -21.99 14.61 3.36
CA GLY A 666 -22.56 13.76 4.40
C GLY A 666 -22.40 12.25 4.17
N ASP A 667 -21.77 11.81 3.07
CA ASP A 667 -21.37 10.41 2.92
C ASP A 667 -20.33 9.99 3.98
N GLY A 668 -19.51 10.93 4.44
CA GLY A 668 -18.52 10.74 5.51
C GLY A 668 -19.13 10.78 6.90
N ALA A 669 -18.59 9.99 7.83
CA ALA A 669 -19.02 9.97 9.23
C ALA A 669 -17.86 10.15 10.21
N PHE A 670 -18.18 10.70 11.39
CA PHE A 670 -17.24 10.77 12.50
C PHE A 670 -16.88 9.37 13.02
N LEU A 671 -15.59 9.17 13.29
CA LEU A 671 -15.02 7.94 13.81
C LEU A 671 -14.59 8.13 15.27
N LYS A 672 -15.31 7.48 16.18
CA LYS A 672 -14.82 7.28 17.54
C LYS A 672 -13.59 6.39 17.51
N ARG A 673 -12.44 6.88 17.99
CA ARG A 673 -11.16 6.16 17.94
C ARG A 673 -10.88 5.39 19.22
N GLY A 674 -10.23 4.23 19.07
CA GLY A 674 -9.72 3.44 20.18
C GLY A 674 -8.41 4.01 20.74
N ILE A 675 -7.97 3.47 21.87
CA ILE A 675 -6.65 3.80 22.40
C ILE A 675 -5.58 3.21 21.49
N SER A 676 -4.61 4.02 21.10
CA SER A 676 -3.52 3.60 20.24
C SER A 676 -2.67 2.49 20.90
N PRO A 677 -2.29 1.42 20.17
CA PRO A 677 -1.24 0.50 20.61
C PRO A 677 0.11 1.18 20.82
N TYR A 678 0.36 2.35 20.22
CA TYR A 678 1.56 3.16 20.46
C TYR A 678 1.46 4.03 21.70
N ALA A 679 0.25 4.15 22.26
CA ALA A 679 -0.02 4.83 23.52
C ALA A 679 -0.29 3.85 24.68
N SER A 680 -0.05 2.54 24.50
CA SER A 680 -0.17 1.57 25.59
C SER A 680 0.96 1.72 26.60
N LYS A 681 0.65 1.35 27.86
CA LYS A 681 1.56 1.46 29.00
C LYS A 681 2.84 0.68 28.75
#